data_AF-A0A074XLZ9-F1
#
_entry.id   AF-A0A074XLZ9-F1
#
_cell.length_a   1.000
_cell.length_b   1.000
_cell.length_c   1.000
_cell.angle_alpha   90.00
_cell.angle_beta   90.00
_cell.angle_gamma   90.00
#
_symmetry.space_group_name_H-M   'P 1'
#
loop_
_entity.id
_entity.type
_entity.pdbx_description
1 polymer ?
#
loop_
_entity_poly.entity_id
_entity_poly.type
_entity_poly.pdbx_seq_one_letter_code
_entity_poly.pdbx_strand_id
1 'polypeptide(L)'
;MDSLAAPKTNGLKPDSPNMTSTATAQPTALVNGHSNGTVREEEKVSPPELEHWAHTYVPMGTLLERMAQQCYFDLGEVIEQMADLNIGTPQTNGASTPASDVSKPSVDKKLRLMNFANTQQARFIKALVLSDWARNMGDMDKLIELRMWLTQQDEASTQVGDAIMQMKHNMIGAKMPNPNIQGALELLSTSKAPWLPDLGYIAPKPLSAQKLLKTLRDMNFVLSVRLNLHEQLPPYFCNYSIANGRATFVVPNEFELDLAVTDEDTTSPFYFIDIRFLFSDAPPLADGPARAHLEGKVNQLLQMEGLSAAYDFLHGFVLTHKITLLRIQASDLARTRWTECLHVEPVHRSLIVQYWTGQPGSKSWIEVGIKKGQKAENSDQSHTPARLNVRWFRAGKEIPDTNFAIDTANPSMEHLLSQVTAAHMTLRLELVNNQLLAISPANSILDIDLKASSTNPNACALSMKLAKHGLDTTLRIIPVNGSISISPVSAASIDVERRLNSDPTIDAAQILSYLNCKLVQDQITRKAVQAGWLLMPTAQQGDVNKIFSEQVVRRTTFTRHGWGEDWAICLTISLQGTKWWIVRLASTTPTSRTINTAEPLSVHSSKKSFDRHTLMLIESRAVAQISLSNISSQLRSDKISHEIRHVSPATTQTTSLPSASTTTAVVGIKFEDCMQPSSAQERKVWKPWCGSAMILTHHGVDETAKDAIKVVHVLKANLTPHTARILAPLVGTRTASQDIVFATNGILALQLRTHFGVDLISIIKSKLRRVRRLATCLAAIAEREFAVEKVAVTGLVFRYSAASSAQRLKAGILFTNDAAQPMQLRFATEDTLNPHRRVQPLLQNLLLAPPGVSSMTEERSRVGRLFDTLHTTTPLLCACATIESKDLAAKTSRVTIRNLAHLRIVYSSPLPSITLNIEATRKEGKNYWSITVLKASTPEYVKALDLLQQVWQGKDIDGVKGFRTGIVAEVQVMDRLLLDFDALIRAQGGDANGQGHDIVVLD
;
A
#
# COMPACT_ATOMS: atom_id res chain seq x y z
N MET A 1 -18.73 -90.54 -42.98
CA MET A 1 -19.31 -89.21 -43.24
C MET A 1 -19.54 -88.58 -41.88
N ASP A 2 -18.77 -87.62 -41.38
CA ASP A 2 -17.82 -86.73 -42.05
C ASP A 2 -16.54 -86.54 -41.22
N SER A 3 -15.43 -86.61 -41.94
CA SER A 3 -14.09 -86.23 -41.54
C SER A 3 -13.87 -84.75 -41.79
N LEU A 4 -13.17 -84.05 -40.88
CA LEU A 4 -12.00 -83.19 -41.17
C LEU A 4 -11.65 -82.38 -39.91
N ALA A 5 -10.77 -82.92 -39.07
CA ALA A 5 -10.03 -82.16 -38.08
C ALA A 5 -8.67 -81.79 -38.68
N ALA A 6 -8.47 -80.50 -38.99
CA ALA A 6 -7.19 -79.95 -39.37
C ALA A 6 -6.31 -79.67 -38.13
N PRO A 7 -4.98 -79.90 -38.18
CA PRO A 7 -4.09 -79.69 -37.05
C PRO A 7 -3.76 -78.20 -36.88
N LYS A 8 -3.78 -77.74 -35.63
CA LYS A 8 -3.34 -76.41 -35.21
C LYS A 8 -1.82 -76.31 -35.30
N THR A 9 -1.30 -75.38 -36.10
CA THR A 9 0.11 -75.01 -36.15
C THR A 9 0.46 -74.06 -35.01
N ASN A 10 1.47 -74.41 -34.22
CA ASN A 10 2.08 -73.60 -33.18
C ASN A 10 2.69 -72.32 -33.77
N GLY A 11 2.08 -71.17 -33.48
CA GLY A 11 2.69 -69.85 -33.66
C GLY A 11 3.59 -69.54 -32.47
N LEU A 12 4.90 -69.72 -32.65
CA LEU A 12 5.93 -69.17 -31.76
C LEU A 12 5.87 -67.64 -31.82
N LYS A 13 5.43 -67.01 -30.73
CA LYS A 13 5.71 -65.60 -30.44
C LYS A 13 7.16 -65.48 -29.96
N PRO A 14 7.99 -64.60 -30.53
CA PRO A 14 9.29 -64.30 -29.97
C PRO A 14 9.12 -63.24 -28.87
N ASP A 15 9.27 -63.66 -27.61
CA ASP A 15 9.63 -62.78 -26.51
C ASP A 15 11.15 -62.60 -26.52
N SER A 16 11.62 -61.38 -26.74
CA SER A 16 12.97 -60.96 -26.38
C SER A 16 12.94 -59.49 -25.90
N PRO A 17 13.81 -59.11 -24.95
CA PRO A 17 13.61 -57.99 -24.05
C PRO A 17 13.94 -56.63 -24.69
N ASN A 18 13.14 -55.62 -24.36
CA ASN A 18 13.45 -54.22 -24.63
C ASN A 18 14.68 -53.79 -23.82
N MET A 19 15.85 -53.73 -24.46
CA MET A 19 16.90 -52.82 -24.04
C MET A 19 16.57 -51.41 -24.52
N THR A 20 16.53 -50.49 -23.56
CA THR A 20 16.39 -49.05 -23.73
C THR A 20 17.49 -48.49 -24.64
N SER A 21 17.09 -48.04 -25.84
CA SER A 21 17.89 -47.18 -26.71
C SER A 21 17.54 -45.72 -26.42
N THR A 22 18.47 -45.00 -25.81
CA THR A 22 18.55 -43.54 -25.84
C THR A 22 19.59 -43.15 -26.89
N ALA A 23 19.17 -42.90 -28.13
CA ALA A 23 19.87 -42.03 -29.08
C ALA A 23 18.94 -41.76 -30.27
N THR A 24 18.60 -40.50 -30.50
CA THR A 24 17.93 -40.03 -31.71
C THR A 24 18.91 -40.09 -32.89
N ALA A 25 18.80 -41.12 -33.73
CA ALA A 25 19.48 -41.20 -35.02
C ALA A 25 18.48 -40.88 -36.15
N GLN A 26 18.85 -39.92 -37.00
CA GLN A 26 18.14 -39.60 -38.24
C GLN A 26 18.15 -40.80 -39.19
N PRO A 27 17.08 -41.02 -39.98
CA PRO A 27 17.06 -42.12 -40.94
C PRO A 27 17.90 -41.75 -42.18
N THR A 28 19.05 -42.39 -42.34
CA THR A 28 19.78 -42.45 -43.60
C THR A 28 19.09 -43.45 -44.53
N ALA A 29 18.75 -42.99 -45.73
CA ALA A 29 18.13 -43.79 -46.77
C ALA A 29 19.14 -44.79 -47.36
N LEU A 30 18.80 -46.08 -47.32
CA LEU A 30 19.46 -47.13 -48.10
C LEU A 30 19.02 -47.00 -49.56
N VAL A 31 19.91 -46.54 -50.43
CA VAL A 31 19.77 -46.62 -51.89
C VAL A 31 20.67 -47.75 -52.38
N ASN A 32 20.07 -48.90 -52.70
CA ASN A 32 20.71 -49.93 -53.51
C ASN A 32 20.25 -49.75 -54.96
N GLY A 33 21.17 -49.37 -55.84
CA GLY A 33 20.95 -49.29 -57.28
C GLY A 33 22.23 -48.97 -58.02
N HIS A 34 22.99 -50.01 -58.40
CA HIS A 34 24.07 -49.87 -59.36
C HIS A 34 23.47 -49.60 -60.74
N SER A 35 23.80 -48.46 -61.34
CA SER A 35 23.65 -48.24 -62.78
C SER A 35 24.96 -47.69 -63.35
N ASN A 36 25.26 -48.16 -64.55
CA ASN A 36 26.56 -48.15 -65.21
C ASN A 36 27.19 -46.77 -65.38
N GLY A 37 28.51 -46.74 -65.18
CA GLY A 37 29.45 -46.16 -66.14
C GLY A 37 29.40 -44.64 -66.33
N THR A 38 29.91 -43.90 -65.35
CA THR A 38 30.58 -42.62 -65.61
C THR A 38 31.78 -42.49 -64.68
N VAL A 39 32.97 -42.38 -65.26
CA VAL A 39 34.22 -42.06 -64.58
C VAL A 39 34.01 -40.73 -63.84
N ARG A 40 33.92 -40.79 -62.51
CA ARG A 40 34.03 -39.61 -61.65
C ARG A 40 35.40 -39.64 -61.01
N GLU A 41 36.07 -38.50 -61.14
CA GLU A 41 37.38 -38.17 -60.59
C GLU A 41 37.53 -38.71 -59.15
N GLU A 42 38.71 -39.24 -58.85
CA GLU A 42 39.12 -39.66 -57.51
C GLU A 42 39.03 -38.45 -56.56
N GLU A 43 37.85 -38.26 -55.95
CA GLU A 43 37.73 -37.53 -54.70
C GLU A 43 38.70 -38.20 -53.72
N LYS A 44 39.65 -37.44 -53.17
CA LYS A 44 40.47 -37.88 -52.05
C LYS A 44 39.53 -38.23 -50.90
N VAL A 45 39.10 -39.49 -50.84
CA VAL A 45 38.27 -40.03 -49.77
C VAL A 45 39.07 -39.87 -48.49
N SER A 46 38.61 -38.95 -47.63
CA SER A 46 39.10 -38.88 -46.25
C SER A 46 38.98 -40.27 -45.63
N PRO A 47 39.96 -40.70 -44.81
CA PRO A 47 39.86 -42.00 -44.17
C PRO A 47 38.51 -42.15 -43.45
N PRO A 48 37.88 -43.34 -43.49
CA PRO A 48 36.59 -43.56 -42.86
C PRO A 48 36.65 -43.17 -41.39
N GLU A 49 35.62 -42.48 -40.91
CA GLU A 49 35.54 -42.05 -39.51
C GLU A 49 35.46 -43.28 -38.60
N LEU A 50 36.45 -43.46 -37.74
CA LEU A 50 36.47 -44.49 -36.71
C LEU A 50 35.73 -43.98 -35.46
N GLU A 51 35.06 -44.89 -34.76
CA GLU A 51 34.44 -44.58 -33.47
C GLU A 51 35.54 -44.23 -32.45
N HIS A 52 35.40 -43.10 -31.76
CA HIS A 52 36.36 -42.65 -30.76
C HIS A 52 36.05 -43.26 -29.38
N TRP A 53 36.97 -44.06 -28.84
CA TRP A 53 36.79 -44.80 -27.58
C TRP A 53 37.17 -43.97 -26.33
N ALA A 54 36.65 -42.73 -26.24
CA ALA A 54 36.98 -41.77 -25.18
C ALA A 54 36.80 -42.31 -23.74
N HIS A 55 35.82 -43.18 -23.54
CA HIS A 55 35.44 -43.71 -22.22
C HIS A 55 36.45 -44.69 -21.62
N THR A 56 37.40 -45.21 -22.42
CA THR A 56 38.46 -46.12 -21.95
C THR A 56 39.64 -45.36 -21.34
N TYR A 57 39.69 -44.03 -21.48
CA TYR A 57 40.81 -43.19 -21.03
C TYR A 57 40.52 -42.49 -19.71
N VAL A 58 41.58 -42.27 -18.91
CA VAL A 58 41.55 -41.39 -17.73
C VAL A 58 42.39 -40.14 -18.03
N PRO A 59 41.82 -38.93 -17.94
CA PRO A 59 42.58 -37.70 -18.23
C PRO A 59 43.75 -37.51 -17.26
N MET A 60 44.96 -37.29 -17.78
CA MET A 60 46.17 -37.12 -16.96
C MET A 60 46.04 -35.97 -15.95
N GLY A 61 45.33 -34.89 -16.30
CA GLY A 61 45.05 -33.79 -15.38
C GLY A 61 44.29 -34.25 -14.13
N THR A 62 43.26 -35.09 -14.30
CA THR A 62 42.48 -35.64 -13.19
C THR A 62 43.29 -36.61 -12.33
N LEU A 63 44.21 -37.37 -12.93
CA LEU A 63 45.14 -38.24 -12.20
C LEU A 63 46.07 -37.40 -11.32
N LEU A 64 46.70 -36.37 -11.88
CA LEU A 64 47.63 -35.50 -11.16
C LEU A 64 46.92 -34.71 -10.04
N GLU A 65 45.71 -34.22 -10.29
CA GLU A 65 44.89 -33.54 -9.29
C GLU A 65 44.58 -34.46 -8.11
N ARG A 66 44.11 -35.70 -8.39
CA ARG A 66 43.84 -36.69 -7.33
C ARG A 66 45.11 -37.12 -6.60
N MET A 67 46.23 -37.24 -7.29
CA MET A 67 47.53 -37.53 -6.66
C MET A 67 47.99 -36.40 -5.74
N ALA A 68 47.78 -35.14 -6.13
CA ALA A 68 48.09 -33.98 -5.29
C ALA A 68 47.17 -33.92 -4.06
N GLN A 69 45.87 -34.17 -4.24
CA GLN A 69 44.90 -34.28 -3.15
C GLN A 69 45.28 -35.41 -2.19
N GLN A 70 45.60 -36.60 -2.69
CA GLN A 70 46.03 -37.74 -1.86
C GLN A 70 47.33 -37.42 -1.11
N CYS A 71 48.30 -36.77 -1.75
CA CYS A 71 49.54 -36.33 -1.10
C CYS A 71 49.25 -35.37 0.07
N TYR A 72 48.31 -34.45 -0.11
CA TYR A 72 47.87 -33.52 0.93
C TYR A 72 47.15 -34.23 2.09
N PHE A 73 46.26 -35.18 1.78
CA PHE A 73 45.58 -35.99 2.80
C PHE A 73 46.56 -36.87 3.58
N ASP A 74 47.44 -37.59 2.87
CA ASP A 74 48.48 -38.43 3.49
C ASP A 74 49.43 -37.58 4.37
N LEU A 75 49.73 -36.35 3.96
CA LEU A 75 50.52 -35.42 4.77
C LEU A 75 49.77 -34.98 6.02
N GLY A 76 48.48 -34.64 5.88
CA GLY A 76 47.62 -34.28 7.01
C GLY A 76 47.54 -35.41 8.04
N GLU A 77 47.33 -36.65 7.58
CA GLU A 77 47.29 -37.84 8.44
C GLU A 77 48.63 -38.06 9.16
N VAL A 78 49.77 -37.94 8.46
CA VAL A 78 51.09 -38.08 9.07
C VAL A 78 51.36 -36.96 10.08
N ILE A 79 50.89 -35.73 9.83
CA ILE A 79 51.01 -34.60 10.78
C ILE A 79 50.20 -34.87 12.05
N GLU A 80 48.96 -35.32 11.94
CA GLU A 80 48.11 -35.68 13.09
C GLU A 80 48.76 -36.81 13.92
N GLN A 81 49.20 -37.88 13.26
CA GLN A 81 49.90 -38.99 13.92
C GLN A 81 51.21 -38.55 14.60
N MET A 82 51.91 -37.56 14.05
CA MET A 82 53.11 -36.99 14.67
C MET A 82 52.78 -36.01 15.80
N ALA A 83 51.61 -35.37 15.81
CA ALA A 83 51.17 -34.47 16.86
C ALA A 83 50.86 -35.24 18.16
N ASP A 84 50.28 -36.43 18.05
CA ASP A 84 49.98 -37.32 19.20
C ASP A 84 51.22 -37.83 19.93
N LEU A 85 52.37 -37.86 19.25
CA LEU A 85 53.65 -38.25 19.84
C LEU A 85 54.24 -37.09 20.66
N ASN A 86 53.94 -37.03 21.96
CA ASN A 86 54.47 -36.01 22.87
C ASN A 86 56.00 -36.11 23.01
N ILE A 87 56.71 -35.04 22.62
CA ILE A 87 58.12 -34.83 22.98
C ILE A 87 58.09 -34.08 24.31
N GLY A 88 58.50 -34.75 25.40
CA GLY A 88 58.56 -34.11 26.71
C GLY A 88 59.40 -32.84 26.66
N THR A 89 58.87 -31.72 27.17
CA THR A 89 59.62 -30.47 27.32
C THR A 89 60.85 -30.71 28.20
N PRO A 90 62.07 -30.29 27.80
CA PRO A 90 63.24 -30.45 28.65
C PRO A 90 63.04 -29.67 29.95
N GLN A 91 63.14 -30.35 31.09
CA GLN A 91 63.19 -29.70 32.40
C GLN A 91 64.42 -28.78 32.45
N THR A 92 64.16 -27.55 32.83
CA THR A 92 65.13 -26.50 33.14
C THR A 92 66.09 -26.94 34.25
N ASN A 93 67.37 -27.10 33.92
CA ASN A 93 68.47 -26.66 34.76
C ASN A 93 69.68 -26.33 33.88
N GLY A 94 70.27 -25.16 34.11
CA GLY A 94 71.23 -24.52 33.22
C GLY A 94 72.47 -25.35 32.87
N ALA A 95 73.02 -25.04 31.70
CA ALA A 95 74.20 -25.62 31.05
C ALA A 95 73.99 -27.00 30.41
N SER A 96 73.48 -27.01 29.18
CA SER A 96 73.83 -28.05 28.20
C SER A 96 73.89 -27.46 26.79
N THR A 97 74.95 -27.83 26.10
CA THR A 97 75.20 -27.63 24.66
C THR A 97 74.04 -28.21 23.83
N PRO A 98 73.86 -27.83 22.55
CA PRO A 98 72.82 -28.39 21.69
C PRO A 98 73.14 -29.86 21.39
N ALA A 99 72.77 -30.76 22.30
CA ALA A 99 72.78 -32.19 22.08
C ALA A 99 71.60 -32.54 21.18
N SER A 100 71.85 -33.34 20.14
CA SER A 100 70.80 -33.91 19.29
C SER A 100 69.78 -34.64 20.17
N ASP A 101 68.52 -34.24 20.11
CA ASP A 101 67.42 -34.96 20.74
C ASP A 101 67.30 -36.36 20.11
N VAL A 102 67.72 -37.39 20.85
CA VAL A 102 67.67 -38.82 20.49
C VAL A 102 66.48 -39.52 21.17
N SER A 103 65.48 -38.78 21.65
CA SER A 103 64.31 -39.41 22.26
C SER A 103 63.59 -40.31 21.24
N LYS A 104 63.14 -41.50 21.70
CA LYS A 104 62.42 -42.47 20.87
C LYS A 104 61.25 -41.84 20.08
N PRO A 105 60.43 -40.94 20.67
CA PRO A 105 59.38 -40.23 19.93
C PRO A 105 59.92 -39.29 18.83
N SER A 106 61.07 -38.65 19.03
CA SER A 106 61.71 -37.76 18.05
C SER A 106 62.26 -38.53 16.85
N VAL A 107 62.85 -39.71 17.09
CA VAL A 107 63.30 -40.63 16.02
C VAL A 107 62.11 -41.19 15.23
N ASP A 108 61.03 -41.59 15.91
CA ASP A 108 59.82 -42.12 15.25
C ASP A 108 59.13 -41.07 14.38
N LYS A 109 59.07 -39.80 14.80
CA LYS A 109 58.57 -38.69 13.95
C LYS A 109 59.40 -38.52 12.68
N LYS A 110 60.73 -38.50 12.81
CA LYS A 110 61.66 -38.37 11.67
C LYS A 110 61.51 -39.54 10.69
N LEU A 111 61.37 -40.76 11.20
CA LEU A 111 61.19 -41.96 10.38
C LEU A 111 59.85 -41.94 9.62
N ARG A 112 58.75 -41.53 10.27
CA ARG A 112 57.43 -41.40 9.62
C ARG A 112 57.43 -40.36 8.50
N LEU A 113 58.00 -39.18 8.75
CA LEU A 113 58.13 -38.14 7.73
C LEU A 113 59.01 -38.60 6.55
N MET A 114 60.09 -39.31 6.83
CA MET A 114 60.98 -39.87 5.80
C MET A 114 60.29 -40.96 4.97
N ASN A 115 59.52 -41.85 5.59
CA ASN A 115 58.73 -42.86 4.89
C ASN A 115 57.63 -42.23 4.02
N PHE A 116 56.95 -41.20 4.51
CA PHE A 116 56.01 -40.41 3.72
C PHE A 116 56.71 -39.81 2.49
N ALA A 117 57.83 -39.11 2.68
CA ALA A 117 58.56 -38.46 1.60
C ALA A 117 59.00 -39.47 0.53
N ASN A 118 59.57 -40.62 0.94
CA ASN A 118 59.98 -41.68 0.02
C ASN A 118 58.78 -42.28 -0.75
N THR A 119 57.65 -42.48 -0.08
CA THR A 119 56.44 -43.04 -0.70
C THR A 119 55.85 -42.09 -1.73
N GLN A 120 55.73 -40.79 -1.39
CA GLN A 120 55.22 -39.80 -2.35
C GLN A 120 56.21 -39.59 -3.50
N GLN A 121 57.52 -39.55 -3.22
CA GLN A 121 58.55 -39.47 -4.26
C GLN A 121 58.41 -40.62 -5.27
N ALA A 122 58.22 -41.86 -4.81
CA ALA A 122 58.00 -43.01 -5.69
C ALA A 122 56.73 -42.85 -6.56
N ARG A 123 55.64 -42.31 -6.01
CA ARG A 123 54.41 -42.02 -6.76
C ARG A 123 54.64 -40.92 -7.81
N PHE A 124 55.32 -39.84 -7.47
CA PHE A 124 55.64 -38.77 -8.41
C PHE A 124 56.62 -39.22 -9.50
N ILE A 125 57.55 -40.13 -9.21
CA ILE A 125 58.40 -40.76 -10.24
C ILE A 125 57.54 -41.59 -11.21
N LYS A 126 56.56 -42.35 -10.73
CA LYS A 126 55.63 -43.07 -11.63
C LYS A 126 54.81 -42.11 -12.49
N ALA A 127 54.33 -41.00 -11.92
CA ALA A 127 53.63 -39.96 -12.66
C ALA A 127 54.54 -39.27 -13.70
N LEU A 128 55.83 -39.11 -13.39
CA LEU A 128 56.82 -38.60 -14.33
C LEU A 128 56.96 -39.54 -15.53
N VAL A 129 57.13 -40.85 -15.28
CA VAL A 129 57.16 -41.86 -16.35
C VAL A 129 55.89 -41.79 -17.19
N LEU A 130 54.71 -41.78 -16.57
CA LEU A 130 53.44 -41.65 -17.30
C LEU A 130 53.35 -40.35 -18.12
N SER A 131 53.94 -39.25 -17.65
CA SER A 131 53.93 -38.00 -18.40
C SER A 131 54.83 -38.06 -19.64
N ASP A 132 55.94 -38.79 -19.61
CA ASP A 132 56.75 -39.06 -20.79
C ASP A 132 56.00 -39.92 -21.81
N TRP A 133 55.23 -40.93 -21.37
CA TRP A 133 54.38 -41.74 -22.25
C TRP A 133 53.18 -40.95 -22.81
N ALA A 134 52.60 -40.06 -22.01
CA ALA A 134 51.46 -39.24 -22.43
C ALA A 134 51.80 -38.30 -23.60
N ARG A 135 53.08 -37.94 -23.80
CA ARG A 135 53.52 -37.13 -24.96
C ARG A 135 53.23 -37.82 -26.30
N ASN A 136 53.24 -39.14 -26.33
CA ASN A 136 52.95 -39.93 -27.54
C ASN A 136 51.50 -40.42 -27.61
N MET A 137 50.63 -39.93 -26.70
CA MET A 137 49.26 -40.42 -26.59
C MET A 137 48.45 -40.16 -27.87
N GLY A 138 48.69 -39.07 -28.59
CA GLY A 138 47.96 -38.77 -29.83
C GLY A 138 48.15 -39.81 -30.95
N ASP A 139 49.29 -40.51 -30.97
CA ASP A 139 49.53 -41.61 -31.93
C ASP A 139 49.04 -42.96 -31.36
N MET A 140 49.16 -43.16 -30.05
CA MET A 140 48.61 -44.34 -29.37
C MET A 140 47.09 -44.38 -29.44
N ASP A 141 46.42 -43.22 -29.41
CA ASP A 141 44.96 -43.11 -29.51
C ASP A 141 44.47 -43.70 -30.84
N LYS A 142 45.07 -43.27 -31.96
CA LYS A 142 44.79 -43.80 -33.30
C LYS A 142 45.05 -45.30 -33.40
N LEU A 143 46.11 -45.81 -32.76
CA LEU A 143 46.42 -47.24 -32.75
C LEU A 143 45.40 -48.04 -31.94
N ILE A 144 44.91 -47.50 -30.83
CA ILE A 144 43.89 -48.13 -30.00
C ILE A 144 42.57 -48.17 -30.77
N GLU A 145 42.14 -47.07 -31.36
CA GLU A 145 40.94 -47.01 -32.20
C GLU A 145 40.99 -48.02 -33.35
N LEU A 146 42.10 -48.04 -34.08
CA LEU A 146 42.29 -48.97 -35.19
C LEU A 146 42.27 -50.43 -34.73
N ARG A 147 42.89 -50.73 -33.59
CA ARG A 147 42.84 -52.07 -32.99
C ARG A 147 41.42 -52.46 -32.58
N MET A 148 40.68 -51.56 -31.95
CA MET A 148 39.31 -51.83 -31.52
C MET A 148 38.41 -52.10 -32.71
N TRP A 149 38.53 -51.29 -33.77
CA TRP A 149 37.80 -51.51 -35.01
C TRP A 149 38.13 -52.86 -35.66
N LEU A 150 39.42 -53.23 -35.75
CA LEU A 150 39.83 -54.54 -36.26
C LEU A 150 39.25 -55.70 -35.42
N THR A 151 39.18 -55.51 -34.11
CA THR A 151 38.64 -56.52 -33.19
C THR A 151 37.13 -56.68 -33.40
N GLN A 152 36.39 -55.58 -33.56
CA GLN A 152 34.96 -55.62 -33.91
C GLN A 152 34.71 -56.34 -35.24
N GLN A 153 35.56 -56.10 -36.24
CA GLN A 153 35.42 -56.73 -37.55
C GLN A 153 35.65 -58.26 -37.51
N ASP A 154 36.61 -58.70 -36.69
CA ASP A 154 36.87 -60.12 -36.46
C ASP A 154 35.71 -60.81 -35.72
N GLU A 155 35.17 -60.15 -34.70
CA GLU A 155 34.00 -60.63 -33.97
C GLU A 155 32.76 -60.73 -34.88
N ALA A 156 32.50 -59.68 -35.67
CA ALA A 156 31.39 -59.69 -36.63
C ALA A 156 31.51 -60.85 -37.64
N SER A 157 32.73 -61.15 -38.09
CA SER A 157 32.99 -62.27 -39.00
C SER A 157 32.66 -63.62 -38.34
N THR A 158 32.97 -63.78 -37.06
CA THR A 158 32.62 -64.97 -36.28
C THR A 158 31.11 -65.09 -36.08
N GLN A 159 30.44 -63.99 -35.73
CA GLN A 159 28.97 -63.96 -35.53
C GLN A 159 28.20 -64.34 -36.81
N VAL A 160 28.70 -63.96 -37.99
CA VAL A 160 28.12 -64.40 -39.27
C VAL A 160 28.21 -65.92 -39.43
N GLY A 161 29.34 -66.53 -39.06
CA GLY A 161 29.52 -67.99 -39.08
C GLY A 161 28.51 -68.71 -38.20
N ASP A 162 28.32 -68.22 -36.97
CA ASP A 162 27.35 -68.77 -36.02
C ASP A 162 25.92 -68.61 -36.52
N ALA A 163 25.56 -67.45 -37.07
CA ALA A 163 24.25 -67.19 -37.63
C ALA A 163 23.92 -68.15 -38.80
N ILE A 164 24.89 -68.42 -39.67
CA ILE A 164 24.73 -69.39 -40.77
C ILE A 164 24.53 -70.81 -40.21
N MET A 165 25.28 -71.20 -39.17
CA MET A 165 25.14 -72.51 -38.54
C MET A 165 23.78 -72.67 -37.85
N GLN A 166 23.33 -71.65 -37.15
CA GLN A 166 22.02 -71.62 -36.50
C GLN A 166 20.89 -71.67 -37.54
N MET A 167 21.03 -70.93 -38.65
CA MET A 167 20.11 -71.01 -39.79
C MET A 167 20.08 -72.41 -40.39
N LYS A 168 21.22 -73.07 -40.57
CA LYS A 168 21.31 -74.46 -41.03
C LYS A 168 20.58 -75.42 -40.09
N HIS A 169 20.76 -75.25 -38.77
CA HIS A 169 20.08 -76.07 -37.77
C HIS A 169 18.56 -75.87 -37.82
N ASN A 170 18.11 -74.62 -37.90
CA ASN A 170 16.69 -74.28 -38.02
C ASN A 170 16.06 -74.79 -39.32
N MET A 171 16.82 -74.82 -40.43
CA MET A 171 16.37 -75.38 -41.71
C MET A 171 16.13 -76.89 -41.68
N ILE A 172 16.59 -77.63 -40.66
CA ILE A 172 16.27 -79.05 -40.52
C ILE A 172 14.76 -79.25 -40.44
N GLY A 173 14.04 -78.37 -39.73
CA GLY A 173 12.58 -78.40 -39.66
C GLY A 173 11.86 -78.01 -40.97
N ALA A 174 12.55 -77.31 -41.87
CA ALA A 174 12.03 -76.96 -43.20
C ALA A 174 12.17 -78.11 -44.22
N LYS A 175 13.07 -79.06 -43.95
CA LYS A 175 13.18 -80.29 -44.76
C LYS A 175 12.15 -81.29 -44.27
N MET A 176 11.27 -81.74 -45.16
CA MET A 176 10.45 -82.91 -44.90
C MET A 176 11.32 -84.17 -45.11
N PRO A 177 11.55 -85.01 -44.09
CA PRO A 177 12.24 -86.28 -44.29
C PRO A 177 11.45 -87.18 -45.24
N ASN A 178 12.14 -88.08 -45.94
CA ASN A 178 11.47 -89.07 -46.79
C ASN A 178 10.49 -89.89 -45.92
N PRO A 179 9.22 -90.03 -46.32
CA PRO A 179 8.24 -90.78 -45.55
C PRO A 179 8.62 -92.26 -45.50
N ASN A 180 8.62 -92.84 -44.29
CA ASN A 180 8.80 -94.28 -44.12
C ASN A 180 7.50 -95.02 -44.45
N ILE A 181 7.25 -95.22 -45.74
CA ILE A 181 6.03 -95.87 -46.25
C ILE A 181 5.92 -97.31 -45.73
N GLN A 182 7.05 -98.00 -45.56
CA GLN A 182 7.09 -99.39 -45.08
C GLN A 182 6.64 -99.49 -43.62
N GLY A 183 7.16 -98.61 -42.75
CA GLY A 183 6.73 -98.54 -41.34
C GLY A 183 5.28 -98.05 -41.18
N ALA A 184 4.83 -97.15 -42.05
CA ALA A 184 3.44 -96.70 -42.08
C ALA A 184 2.47 -97.82 -42.50
N LEU A 185 2.83 -98.63 -43.49
CA LEU A 185 2.05 -99.80 -43.92
C LEU A 185 1.96 -100.86 -42.81
N GLU A 186 3.07 -101.11 -42.11
CA GLU A 186 3.11 -102.04 -40.99
C GLU A 186 2.24 -101.57 -39.82
N LEU A 187 2.29 -100.28 -39.47
CA LEU A 187 1.46 -99.70 -38.42
C LEU A 187 -0.01 -99.63 -38.81
N LEU A 188 -0.33 -99.35 -40.09
CA LEU A 188 -1.70 -99.36 -40.60
C LEU A 188 -2.31 -100.77 -40.61
N SER A 189 -1.52 -101.77 -41.00
CA SER A 189 -1.99 -103.16 -41.11
C SER A 189 -2.06 -103.88 -39.78
N THR A 190 -1.11 -103.63 -38.87
CA THR A 190 -1.00 -104.37 -37.61
C THR A 190 -1.39 -103.56 -36.38
N SER A 191 -1.61 -102.23 -36.51
CA SER A 191 -1.77 -101.28 -35.40
C SER A 191 -0.60 -101.27 -34.39
N LYS A 192 0.52 -101.91 -34.71
CA LYS A 192 1.68 -102.08 -33.85
C LYS A 192 2.95 -101.73 -34.63
N ALA A 193 3.95 -101.17 -33.96
CA ALA A 193 5.28 -100.94 -34.53
C ALA A 193 6.30 -101.85 -33.81
N PRO A 194 6.56 -103.08 -34.29
CA PRO A 194 7.49 -104.00 -33.63
C PRO A 194 8.96 -103.52 -33.66
N TRP A 195 9.31 -102.64 -34.61
CA TRP A 195 10.61 -101.97 -34.66
C TRP A 195 10.76 -100.84 -33.63
N LEU A 196 9.67 -100.41 -32.99
CA LEU A 196 9.68 -99.44 -31.92
C LEU A 196 9.59 -100.19 -30.58
N PRO A 197 10.58 -100.08 -29.67
CA PRO A 197 10.48 -100.71 -28.36
C PRO A 197 9.28 -100.13 -27.61
N ASP A 198 8.42 -101.01 -27.07
CA ASP A 198 7.33 -100.62 -26.18
C ASP A 198 7.95 -100.03 -24.91
N LEU A 199 7.82 -98.71 -24.75
CA LEU A 199 8.36 -97.97 -23.60
C LEU A 199 7.61 -98.26 -22.29
N GLY A 200 6.71 -99.25 -22.27
CA GLY A 200 5.92 -99.62 -21.10
C GLY A 200 4.93 -98.53 -20.69
N TYR A 201 4.55 -97.66 -21.63
CA TYR A 201 3.63 -96.57 -21.37
C TYR A 201 2.21 -97.10 -21.20
N ILE A 202 1.81 -97.28 -19.94
CA ILE A 202 0.42 -97.59 -19.59
C ILE A 202 -0.33 -96.27 -19.59
N ALA A 203 -1.12 -96.02 -20.64
CA ALA A 203 -1.98 -94.85 -20.69
C ALA A 203 -2.90 -94.84 -19.45
N PRO A 204 -2.84 -93.79 -18.60
CA PRO A 204 -3.69 -93.74 -17.43
C PRO A 204 -5.15 -93.74 -17.88
N LYS A 205 -6.01 -94.48 -17.15
CA LYS A 205 -7.45 -94.52 -17.46
C LYS A 205 -8.01 -93.09 -17.39
N PRO A 206 -8.83 -92.66 -18.38
CA PRO A 206 -9.42 -91.33 -18.34
C PRO A 206 -10.22 -91.14 -17.05
N LEU A 207 -9.94 -90.06 -16.33
CA LEU A 207 -10.64 -89.74 -15.09
C LEU A 207 -12.09 -89.35 -15.41
N SER A 208 -13.05 -90.09 -14.87
CA SER A 208 -14.47 -89.71 -14.93
C SER A 208 -14.71 -88.47 -14.06
N ALA A 209 -15.57 -87.55 -14.52
CA ALA A 209 -15.96 -86.36 -13.76
C ALA A 209 -16.53 -86.70 -12.37
N GLN A 210 -17.25 -87.81 -12.23
CA GLN A 210 -17.75 -88.28 -10.93
C GLN A 210 -16.62 -88.68 -9.99
N LYS A 211 -15.57 -89.32 -10.52
CA LYS A 211 -14.40 -89.71 -9.75
C LYS A 211 -13.61 -88.48 -9.30
N LEU A 212 -13.48 -87.47 -10.16
CA LEU A 212 -12.83 -86.20 -9.83
C LEU A 212 -13.61 -85.44 -8.73
N LEU A 213 -14.93 -85.35 -8.84
CA LEU A 213 -15.75 -84.73 -7.79
C LEU A 213 -15.66 -85.50 -6.46
N LYS A 214 -15.58 -86.84 -6.51
CA LYS A 214 -15.35 -87.66 -5.31
C LYS A 214 -13.99 -87.34 -4.69
N THR A 215 -12.91 -87.33 -5.47
CA THR A 215 -11.57 -87.01 -4.94
C THR A 215 -11.49 -85.60 -4.35
N LEU A 216 -12.16 -84.61 -4.93
CA LEU A 216 -12.20 -83.26 -4.33
C LEU A 216 -12.96 -83.22 -2.99
N ARG A 217 -14.00 -84.03 -2.83
CA ARG A 217 -14.71 -84.15 -1.54
C ARG A 217 -13.84 -84.86 -0.51
N ASP A 218 -13.13 -85.90 -0.92
CA ASP A 218 -12.19 -86.61 -0.06
C ASP A 218 -11.05 -85.66 0.40
N MET A 219 -10.50 -84.85 -0.52
CA MET A 219 -9.52 -83.80 -0.19
C MET A 219 -10.07 -82.74 0.78
N ASN A 220 -11.33 -82.31 0.64
CA ASN A 220 -11.96 -81.40 1.60
C ASN A 220 -12.00 -82.02 3.00
N PHE A 221 -12.33 -83.31 3.10
CA PHE A 221 -12.37 -84.02 4.37
C PHE A 221 -10.97 -84.08 5.00
N VAL A 222 -9.96 -84.49 4.24
CA VAL A 222 -8.56 -84.55 4.71
C VAL A 222 -8.07 -83.18 5.19
N LEU A 223 -8.30 -82.11 4.42
CA LEU A 223 -7.96 -80.74 4.81
C LEU A 223 -8.66 -80.33 6.11
N SER A 224 -9.94 -80.68 6.27
CA SER A 224 -10.71 -80.34 7.48
C SER A 224 -10.22 -81.06 8.73
N VAL A 225 -9.80 -82.31 8.59
CA VAL A 225 -9.24 -83.10 9.70
C VAL A 225 -7.86 -82.54 10.08
N ARG A 226 -7.01 -82.28 9.07
CA ARG A 226 -5.65 -81.81 9.27
C ARG A 226 -5.57 -80.44 9.92
N LEU A 227 -6.34 -79.46 9.42
CA LEU A 227 -6.34 -78.08 9.95
C LEU A 227 -6.93 -77.98 11.36
N ASN A 228 -7.84 -78.89 11.74
CA ASN A 228 -8.45 -78.88 13.07
C ASN A 228 -7.64 -79.66 14.13
N LEU A 229 -6.96 -80.74 13.75
CA LEU A 229 -6.35 -81.67 14.72
C LEU A 229 -4.81 -81.66 14.74
N HIS A 230 -4.16 -81.38 13.62
CA HIS A 230 -2.73 -81.66 13.46
C HIS A 230 -1.86 -80.41 13.25
N GLU A 231 -2.45 -79.26 12.99
CA GLU A 231 -1.73 -78.06 12.57
C GLU A 231 -1.90 -76.91 13.58
N GLN A 232 -0.83 -76.14 13.82
CA GLN A 232 -0.89 -74.92 14.63
C GLN A 232 -1.08 -73.71 13.72
N LEU A 233 -2.30 -73.21 13.64
CA LEU A 233 -2.63 -72.08 12.77
C LEU A 233 -2.09 -70.75 13.33
N PRO A 234 -1.42 -69.94 12.49
CA PRO A 234 -1.14 -68.55 12.82
C PRO A 234 -2.42 -67.78 13.18
N PRO A 235 -2.40 -66.79 14.08
CA PRO A 235 -3.60 -66.05 14.49
C PRO A 235 -4.39 -65.45 13.33
N TYR A 236 -3.70 -65.03 12.26
CA TYR A 236 -4.30 -64.43 11.06
C TYR A 236 -4.82 -65.45 10.04
N PHE A 237 -4.54 -66.74 10.23
CA PHE A 237 -5.05 -67.86 9.41
C PHE A 237 -6.24 -68.59 10.06
N CYS A 238 -6.74 -68.11 11.21
CA CYS A 238 -7.91 -68.69 11.86
C CYS A 238 -9.21 -68.51 11.04
N ASN A 239 -9.26 -67.56 10.11
CA ASN A 239 -10.39 -67.37 9.21
C ASN A 239 -10.14 -68.10 7.89
N TYR A 240 -10.69 -69.30 7.74
CA TYR A 240 -10.52 -70.12 6.54
C TYR A 240 -11.81 -70.84 6.15
N SER A 241 -11.90 -71.23 4.88
CA SER A 241 -12.99 -72.05 4.33
C SER A 241 -12.43 -73.18 3.48
N ILE A 242 -13.10 -74.33 3.48
CA ILE A 242 -12.67 -75.51 2.72
C ILE A 242 -13.72 -75.84 1.68
N ALA A 243 -13.33 -75.82 0.41
CA ALA A 243 -14.20 -76.15 -0.72
C ALA A 243 -13.37 -76.59 -1.93
N ASN A 244 -13.95 -77.42 -2.80
CA ASN A 244 -13.35 -77.83 -4.08
C ASN A 244 -11.89 -78.35 -3.98
N GLY A 245 -11.57 -79.12 -2.94
CA GLY A 245 -10.27 -79.73 -2.71
C GLY A 245 -9.18 -78.78 -2.21
N ARG A 246 -9.53 -77.58 -1.74
CA ARG A 246 -8.60 -76.57 -1.24
C ARG A 246 -9.10 -75.87 0.03
N ALA A 247 -8.15 -75.37 0.82
CA ALA A 247 -8.38 -74.50 1.96
C ALA A 247 -8.02 -73.06 1.57
N THR A 248 -9.02 -72.18 1.63
CA THR A 248 -8.88 -70.75 1.37
C THR A 248 -8.77 -70.01 2.69
N PHE A 249 -7.60 -69.45 2.98
CA PHE A 249 -7.36 -68.58 4.14
C PHE A 249 -7.62 -67.13 3.76
N VAL A 250 -8.33 -66.39 4.61
CA VAL A 250 -8.69 -64.99 4.34
C VAL A 250 -8.03 -64.08 5.37
N VAL A 251 -7.01 -63.33 4.94
CA VAL A 251 -6.38 -62.28 5.75
C VAL A 251 -7.01 -60.93 5.35
N PRO A 252 -7.78 -60.30 6.25
CA PRO A 252 -8.53 -59.09 5.91
C PRO A 252 -7.60 -57.96 5.45
N ASN A 253 -8.01 -57.25 4.39
CA ASN A 253 -7.30 -56.13 3.77
C ASN A 253 -5.92 -56.50 3.19
N GLU A 254 -5.55 -57.78 3.08
CA GLU A 254 -4.26 -58.20 2.54
C GLU A 254 -4.41 -59.19 1.39
N PHE A 255 -4.79 -60.44 1.67
CA PHE A 255 -4.90 -61.46 0.64
C PHE A 255 -5.77 -62.66 1.07
N GLU A 256 -6.23 -63.40 0.06
CA GLU A 256 -6.74 -64.76 0.19
C GLU A 256 -5.72 -65.74 -0.38
N LEU A 257 -5.48 -66.82 0.36
CA LEU A 257 -4.50 -67.84 0.01
C LEU A 257 -5.19 -69.20 -0.13
N ASP A 258 -5.03 -69.82 -1.29
CA ASP A 258 -5.56 -71.15 -1.58
C ASP A 258 -4.44 -72.20 -1.45
N LEU A 259 -4.59 -73.12 -0.49
CA LEU A 259 -3.68 -74.23 -0.26
C LEU A 259 -4.38 -75.58 -0.48
N ALA A 260 -3.65 -76.57 -0.96
CA ALA A 260 -4.13 -77.95 -1.10
C ALA A 260 -3.15 -78.94 -0.45
N VAL A 261 -3.62 -80.17 -0.26
CA VAL A 261 -2.83 -81.30 0.24
C VAL A 261 -2.92 -82.44 -0.78
N THR A 262 -1.81 -83.14 -1.00
CA THR A 262 -1.73 -84.22 -1.99
C THR A 262 -2.01 -85.62 -1.43
N ASP A 263 -1.83 -85.83 -0.13
CA ASP A 263 -1.95 -87.13 0.54
C ASP A 263 -2.66 -87.03 1.91
N GLU A 264 -3.17 -88.14 2.42
CA GLU A 264 -3.77 -88.20 3.77
C GLU A 264 -2.71 -88.09 4.87
N ASP A 265 -1.44 -88.34 4.55
CA ASP A 265 -0.34 -88.25 5.52
C ASP A 265 -0.15 -86.81 6.01
N THR A 266 -0.24 -86.64 7.32
CA THR A 266 0.00 -85.38 8.04
C THR A 266 1.42 -84.84 7.86
N THR A 267 2.40 -85.67 7.48
CA THR A 267 3.78 -85.22 7.21
C THR A 267 3.96 -84.58 5.83
N SER A 268 3.02 -84.79 4.90
CA SER A 268 3.07 -84.19 3.56
C SER A 268 2.97 -82.66 3.65
N PRO A 269 3.70 -81.85 2.88
CA PRO A 269 3.56 -80.40 2.96
C PRO A 269 2.25 -79.91 2.34
N PHE A 270 1.83 -78.71 2.72
CA PHE A 270 0.81 -77.98 1.97
C PHE A 270 1.40 -77.48 0.64
N TYR A 271 0.57 -77.43 -0.40
CA TYR A 271 0.92 -76.91 -1.70
C TYR A 271 0.14 -75.63 -2.01
N PHE A 272 0.87 -74.61 -2.44
CA PHE A 272 0.35 -73.35 -2.95
C PHE A 272 -0.41 -73.57 -4.26
N ILE A 273 -1.63 -73.02 -4.35
CA ILE A 273 -2.44 -73.04 -5.57
C ILE A 273 -2.56 -71.63 -6.16
N ASP A 274 -3.07 -70.70 -5.35
CA ASP A 274 -3.35 -69.34 -5.80
C ASP A 274 -3.30 -68.33 -4.65
N ILE A 275 -3.07 -67.06 -5.01
CA ILE A 275 -3.16 -65.92 -4.09
C ILE A 275 -3.94 -64.78 -4.74
N ARG A 276 -4.91 -64.24 -4.01
CA ARG A 276 -5.73 -63.11 -4.46
C ARG A 276 -5.55 -61.94 -3.50
N PHE A 277 -5.14 -60.78 -3.99
CA PHE A 277 -4.97 -59.60 -3.13
C PHE A 277 -6.33 -58.97 -2.79
N LEU A 278 -6.51 -58.59 -1.52
CA LEU A 278 -7.75 -58.02 -0.97
C LEU A 278 -7.64 -56.51 -0.67
N PHE A 279 -6.74 -55.80 -1.35
CA PHE A 279 -6.61 -54.35 -1.24
C PHE A 279 -6.84 -53.69 -2.61
N SER A 280 -7.33 -52.45 -2.59
CA SER A 280 -7.69 -51.71 -3.81
C SER A 280 -6.48 -51.47 -4.71
N ASP A 281 -6.73 -51.50 -6.02
CA ASP A 281 -5.75 -51.27 -7.09
C ASP A 281 -4.51 -52.19 -7.04
N ALA A 282 -4.64 -53.36 -6.39
CA ALA A 282 -3.61 -54.37 -6.42
C ALA A 282 -3.38 -54.84 -7.87
N PRO A 283 -2.14 -54.77 -8.39
CA PRO A 283 -1.81 -55.37 -9.68
C PRO A 283 -2.19 -56.86 -9.69
N PRO A 284 -2.92 -57.36 -10.70
CA PRO A 284 -3.22 -58.77 -10.79
C PRO A 284 -1.91 -59.56 -10.98
N LEU A 285 -1.77 -60.66 -10.26
CA LEU A 285 -0.65 -61.58 -10.47
C LEU A 285 -0.92 -62.39 -11.75
N ALA A 286 -0.36 -61.94 -12.87
CA ALA A 286 -0.51 -62.65 -14.14
C ALA A 286 0.18 -64.02 -14.12
N ASP A 287 -0.41 -64.99 -14.84
CA ASP A 287 0.21 -66.29 -15.06
C ASP A 287 1.51 -66.12 -15.86
N GLY A 288 2.64 -66.35 -15.20
CA GLY A 288 3.95 -66.05 -15.75
C GLY A 288 5.10 -66.42 -14.81
N PRO A 289 6.35 -66.03 -15.14
CA PRO A 289 7.53 -66.43 -14.38
C PRO A 289 7.53 -65.93 -12.93
N ALA A 290 6.90 -64.79 -12.65
CA ALA A 290 6.76 -64.25 -11.30
C ALA A 290 5.87 -65.12 -10.40
N ARG A 291 4.74 -65.60 -10.94
CA ARG A 291 3.85 -66.55 -10.24
C ARG A 291 4.58 -67.87 -9.99
N ALA A 292 5.27 -68.41 -10.98
CA ALA A 292 6.03 -69.65 -10.84
C ALA A 292 7.15 -69.55 -9.78
N HIS A 293 7.84 -68.40 -9.70
CA HIS A 293 8.82 -68.15 -8.64
C HIS A 293 8.19 -68.02 -7.26
N LEU A 294 7.05 -67.33 -7.16
CA LEU A 294 6.31 -67.20 -5.90
C LEU A 294 5.85 -68.57 -5.42
N GLU A 295 5.23 -69.36 -6.29
CA GLU A 295 4.80 -70.73 -6.01
C GLU A 295 5.97 -71.60 -5.57
N GLY A 296 7.07 -71.60 -6.32
CA GLY A 296 8.28 -72.35 -5.96
C GLY A 296 8.83 -71.96 -4.58
N LYS A 297 8.84 -70.67 -4.25
CA LYS A 297 9.34 -70.18 -2.96
C LYS A 297 8.40 -70.49 -1.81
N VAL A 298 7.09 -70.31 -1.99
CA VAL A 298 6.09 -70.61 -0.96
C VAL A 298 6.04 -72.11 -0.69
N ASN A 299 6.07 -72.96 -1.72
CA ASN A 299 6.13 -74.41 -1.56
C ASN A 299 7.39 -74.86 -0.83
N GLN A 300 8.54 -74.23 -1.12
CA GLN A 300 9.78 -74.48 -0.37
C GLN A 300 9.63 -74.15 1.13
N LEU A 301 9.00 -73.00 1.46
CA LEU A 301 8.78 -72.58 2.85
C LEU A 301 7.77 -73.48 3.56
N LEU A 302 6.68 -73.85 2.89
CA LEU A 302 5.68 -74.79 3.42
C LEU A 302 6.30 -76.17 3.72
N GLN A 303 7.28 -76.61 2.93
CA GLN A 303 7.99 -77.86 3.15
C GLN A 303 8.98 -77.79 4.33
N MET A 304 9.66 -76.67 4.54
CA MET A 304 10.72 -76.56 5.55
C MET A 304 10.23 -76.10 6.92
N GLU A 305 9.39 -75.07 6.97
CA GLU A 305 9.05 -74.32 8.18
C GLU A 305 7.53 -74.24 8.45
N GLY A 306 6.71 -74.79 7.55
CA GLY A 306 5.26 -74.90 7.72
C GLY A 306 4.49 -73.59 7.44
N LEU A 307 3.24 -73.52 7.95
CA LEU A 307 2.30 -72.43 7.64
C LEU A 307 2.68 -71.07 8.23
N SER A 308 3.38 -71.02 9.36
CA SER A 308 3.78 -69.77 10.01
C SER A 308 4.82 -68.99 9.19
N ALA A 309 5.82 -69.68 8.66
CA ALA A 309 6.83 -69.09 7.78
C ALA A 309 6.23 -68.66 6.43
N ALA A 310 5.29 -69.44 5.88
CA ALA A 310 4.55 -69.06 4.70
C ALA A 310 3.73 -67.78 4.93
N TYR A 311 3.06 -67.66 6.09
CA TYR A 311 2.37 -66.43 6.48
C TYR A 311 3.33 -65.24 6.59
N ASP A 312 4.43 -65.35 7.35
CA ASP A 312 5.37 -64.24 7.55
C ASP A 312 5.97 -63.75 6.22
N PHE A 313 6.29 -64.68 5.31
CA PHE A 313 6.77 -64.37 3.98
C PHE A 313 5.70 -63.66 3.14
N LEU A 314 4.48 -64.20 3.06
CA LEU A 314 3.39 -63.65 2.26
C LEU A 314 2.91 -62.29 2.80
N HIS A 315 2.81 -62.15 4.12
CA HIS A 315 2.52 -60.88 4.78
C HIS A 315 3.61 -59.84 4.46
N GLY A 316 4.88 -60.19 4.61
CA GLY A 316 6.00 -59.31 4.24
C GLY A 316 6.05 -58.97 2.74
N PHE A 317 5.61 -59.90 1.88
CA PHE A 317 5.47 -59.71 0.44
C PHE A 317 4.35 -58.72 0.12
N VAL A 318 3.16 -58.88 0.72
CA VAL A 318 2.03 -57.95 0.54
C VAL A 318 2.36 -56.55 1.06
N LEU A 319 3.01 -56.41 2.21
CA LEU A 319 3.47 -55.09 2.70
C LEU A 319 4.43 -54.42 1.70
N THR A 320 5.34 -55.18 1.10
CA THR A 320 6.26 -54.67 0.08
C THR A 320 5.50 -54.30 -1.21
N HIS A 321 4.47 -55.07 -1.55
CA HIS A 321 3.61 -54.78 -2.70
C HIS A 321 2.77 -53.52 -2.49
N LYS A 322 2.23 -53.29 -1.28
CA LYS A 322 1.56 -52.03 -0.91
C LYS A 322 2.49 -50.82 -1.02
N ILE A 323 3.75 -50.93 -0.60
CA ILE A 323 4.76 -49.88 -0.79
C ILE A 323 5.01 -49.63 -2.29
N THR A 324 5.05 -50.69 -3.10
CA THR A 324 5.22 -50.59 -4.55
C THR A 324 4.02 -49.90 -5.21
N LEU A 325 2.80 -50.19 -4.76
CA LEU A 325 1.58 -49.51 -5.21
C LEU A 325 1.64 -48.01 -4.88
N LEU A 326 1.99 -47.66 -3.64
CA LEU A 326 2.18 -46.25 -3.24
C LEU A 326 3.27 -45.56 -4.08
N ARG A 327 4.32 -46.28 -4.47
CA ARG A 327 5.37 -45.76 -5.36
C ARG A 327 4.84 -45.47 -6.76
N ILE A 328 4.04 -46.37 -7.33
CA ILE A 328 3.42 -46.15 -8.65
C ILE A 328 2.52 -44.93 -8.58
N GLN A 329 1.62 -44.87 -7.59
CA GLN A 329 0.76 -43.71 -7.36
C GLN A 329 1.56 -42.41 -7.17
N ALA A 330 2.66 -42.44 -6.39
CA ALA A 330 3.54 -41.28 -6.20
C ALA A 330 4.19 -40.83 -7.52
N SER A 331 4.61 -41.78 -8.36
CA SER A 331 5.23 -41.50 -9.67
C SER A 331 4.20 -40.90 -10.64
N ASP A 332 2.97 -41.39 -10.62
CA ASP A 332 1.88 -40.84 -11.44
C ASP A 332 1.45 -39.44 -10.96
N LEU A 333 1.42 -39.22 -9.65
CA LEU A 333 1.19 -37.88 -9.06
C LEU A 333 2.30 -36.91 -9.45
N ALA A 334 3.56 -37.34 -9.43
CA ALA A 334 4.71 -36.52 -9.86
C ALA A 334 4.63 -36.12 -11.34
N ARG A 335 3.96 -36.91 -12.18
CA ARG A 335 3.76 -36.60 -13.61
C ARG A 335 2.55 -35.71 -13.86
N THR A 336 1.55 -35.72 -12.97
CA THR A 336 0.25 -35.08 -13.19
C THR A 336 0.04 -33.85 -12.31
N ARG A 337 -0.49 -34.00 -11.09
CA ARG A 337 -0.88 -32.88 -10.21
C ARG A 337 0.31 -32.25 -9.49
N TRP A 338 1.37 -33.03 -9.23
CA TRP A 338 2.54 -32.64 -8.45
C TRP A 338 3.80 -32.45 -9.30
N THR A 339 3.63 -32.06 -10.56
CA THR A 339 4.74 -31.82 -11.50
C THR A 339 5.80 -30.91 -10.88
N GLU A 340 7.06 -31.36 -10.91
CA GLU A 340 8.24 -30.67 -10.35
C GLU A 340 8.18 -30.35 -8.84
N CYS A 341 7.14 -30.77 -8.13
CA CYS A 341 6.94 -30.53 -6.70
C CYS A 341 7.21 -31.77 -5.83
N LEU A 342 7.40 -32.93 -6.47
CA LEU A 342 7.55 -34.21 -5.82
C LEU A 342 8.70 -35.01 -6.46
N HIS A 343 9.57 -35.57 -5.63
CA HIS A 343 10.68 -36.43 -6.05
C HIS A 343 10.58 -37.77 -5.33
N VAL A 344 10.47 -38.85 -6.12
CA VAL A 344 10.27 -40.21 -5.63
C VAL A 344 11.59 -40.96 -5.72
N GLU A 345 12.14 -41.37 -4.59
CA GLU A 345 13.35 -42.16 -4.52
C GLU A 345 13.02 -43.56 -3.97
N PRO A 346 13.25 -44.62 -4.78
CA PRO A 346 13.04 -45.98 -4.32
C PRO A 346 14.23 -46.45 -3.49
N VAL A 347 13.96 -46.88 -2.26
CA VAL A 347 14.96 -47.54 -1.39
C VAL A 347 14.50 -48.97 -1.11
N HIS A 348 15.41 -49.90 -0.85
CA HIS A 348 15.03 -51.31 -0.74
C HIS A 348 13.98 -51.54 0.38
N ARG A 349 12.78 -52.00 -0.02
CA ARG A 349 11.58 -52.19 0.85
C ARG A 349 11.14 -50.92 1.61
N SER A 350 11.51 -49.74 1.14
CA SER A 350 11.01 -48.46 1.64
C SER A 350 10.83 -47.44 0.50
N LEU A 351 9.96 -46.48 0.72
CA LEU A 351 9.63 -45.44 -0.26
C LEU A 351 9.94 -44.09 0.36
N ILE A 352 10.86 -43.34 -0.26
CA ILE A 352 11.16 -41.96 0.12
C ILE A 352 10.47 -41.04 -0.87
N VAL A 353 9.61 -40.15 -0.36
CA VAL A 353 8.93 -39.14 -1.17
C VAL A 353 9.29 -37.77 -0.64
N GLN A 354 10.12 -37.05 -1.39
CA GLN A 354 10.43 -35.65 -1.11
C GLN A 354 9.31 -34.80 -1.72
N TYR A 355 8.80 -33.84 -0.96
CA TYR A 355 7.70 -32.96 -1.38
C TYR A 355 8.09 -31.50 -1.23
N TRP A 356 7.43 -30.62 -1.99
CA TRP A 356 7.77 -29.19 -2.11
C TRP A 356 9.22 -28.95 -2.53
N THR A 357 9.69 -29.73 -3.51
CA THR A 357 11.07 -29.67 -4.03
C THR A 357 11.47 -28.31 -4.59
N GLY A 358 10.51 -27.49 -5.03
CA GLY A 358 10.74 -26.13 -5.51
C GLY A 358 10.91 -25.06 -4.42
N GLN A 359 10.74 -25.39 -3.13
CA GLN A 359 10.91 -24.44 -2.05
C GLN A 359 12.40 -24.17 -1.78
N PRO A 360 12.81 -22.91 -1.53
CA PRO A 360 14.16 -22.60 -1.08
C PRO A 360 14.39 -23.14 0.34
N GLY A 361 15.54 -23.78 0.57
CA GLY A 361 15.95 -24.28 1.88
C GLY A 361 16.24 -25.78 1.91
N SER A 362 16.22 -26.36 3.11
CA SER A 362 16.46 -27.80 3.29
C SER A 362 15.22 -28.63 2.95
N LYS A 363 15.49 -29.81 2.38
CA LYS A 363 14.46 -30.71 1.84
C LYS A 363 13.56 -31.27 2.95
N SER A 364 12.30 -31.51 2.63
CA SER A 364 11.33 -32.21 3.47
C SER A 364 10.83 -33.46 2.75
N TRP A 365 10.73 -34.58 3.46
CA TRP A 365 10.36 -35.85 2.86
C TRP A 365 9.65 -36.74 3.86
N ILE A 366 9.00 -37.76 3.33
CA ILE A 366 8.41 -38.85 4.08
C ILE A 366 9.08 -40.16 3.69
N GLU A 367 9.26 -41.02 4.67
CA GLU A 367 9.79 -42.38 4.49
C GLU A 367 8.68 -43.36 4.88
N VAL A 368 8.18 -44.12 3.91
CA VAL A 368 7.22 -45.21 4.13
C VAL A 368 7.99 -46.51 4.14
N GLY A 369 8.03 -47.20 5.27
CA GLY A 369 8.77 -48.45 5.45
C GLY A 369 8.01 -49.47 6.27
N ILE A 370 8.64 -50.62 6.49
CA ILE A 370 8.07 -51.72 7.28
C ILE A 370 8.71 -51.71 8.67
N LYS A 371 7.89 -51.52 9.70
CA LYS A 371 8.30 -51.70 11.10
C LYS A 371 8.12 -53.17 11.47
N LYS A 372 9.20 -53.82 11.91
CA LYS A 372 9.14 -55.20 12.42
C LYS A 372 8.21 -55.27 13.63
N GLY A 373 7.38 -56.30 13.65
CA GLY A 373 6.58 -56.67 14.80
C GLY A 373 7.44 -57.11 15.99
N GLN A 374 6.93 -56.95 17.22
CA GLN A 374 7.59 -57.49 18.40
C GLN A 374 7.05 -58.88 18.71
N LYS A 375 7.96 -59.87 18.76
CA LYS A 375 7.66 -61.20 19.29
C LYS A 375 7.63 -61.10 20.82
N ALA A 376 6.59 -61.66 21.42
CA ALA A 376 6.41 -61.69 22.87
C ALA A 376 7.42 -62.68 23.48
N GLU A 377 8.66 -62.26 23.65
CA GLU A 377 9.67 -63.10 24.32
C GLU A 377 10.05 -62.60 25.72
N ASN A 378 9.64 -61.41 26.20
CA ASN A 378 9.96 -60.98 27.58
C ASN A 378 9.17 -59.78 28.18
N SER A 379 7.92 -59.50 27.78
CA SER A 379 7.08 -58.49 28.49
C SER A 379 5.59 -58.78 28.37
N ASP A 380 4.77 -58.22 29.27
CA ASP A 380 3.28 -58.27 29.33
C ASP A 380 2.56 -57.71 28.07
N GLN A 381 3.24 -57.55 26.93
CA GLN A 381 2.71 -56.95 25.71
C GLN A 381 2.35 -58.00 24.65
N SER A 382 1.20 -57.81 24.01
CA SER A 382 0.64 -58.68 22.96
C SER A 382 1.55 -58.77 21.71
N HIS A 383 1.65 -59.97 21.12
CA HIS A 383 2.31 -60.19 19.82
C HIS A 383 1.78 -59.23 18.75
N THR A 384 2.67 -58.43 18.14
CA THR A 384 2.31 -57.52 17.03
C THR A 384 2.99 -57.97 15.74
N PRO A 385 2.28 -58.10 14.61
CA PRO A 385 2.89 -58.42 13.32
C PRO A 385 3.66 -57.22 12.75
N ALA A 386 4.37 -57.44 11.64
CA ALA A 386 4.97 -56.34 10.89
C ALA A 386 3.88 -55.38 10.37
N ARG A 387 4.19 -54.08 10.28
CA ARG A 387 3.23 -53.08 9.78
C ARG A 387 3.92 -51.98 9.02
N LEU A 388 3.16 -51.31 8.15
CA LEU A 388 3.61 -50.08 7.51
C LEU A 388 3.77 -48.98 8.54
N ASN A 389 4.84 -48.21 8.40
CA ASN A 389 5.12 -47.04 9.23
C ASN A 389 5.55 -45.89 8.34
N VAL A 390 5.10 -44.68 8.69
CA VAL A 390 5.49 -43.44 8.01
C VAL A 390 6.34 -42.63 8.96
N ARG A 391 7.54 -42.26 8.53
CA ARG A 391 8.36 -41.26 9.20
C ARG A 391 8.32 -39.96 8.42
N TRP A 392 8.28 -38.84 9.12
CA TRP A 392 8.22 -37.54 8.50
C TRP A 392 9.43 -36.69 8.90
N PHE A 393 10.13 -36.20 7.87
CA PHE A 393 11.29 -35.33 8.00
C PHE A 393 10.94 -33.95 7.45
N ARG A 394 11.25 -32.91 8.24
CA ARG A 394 11.08 -31.51 7.87
C ARG A 394 12.43 -30.82 7.94
N ALA A 395 12.81 -30.14 6.86
CA ALA A 395 14.04 -29.35 6.82
C ALA A 395 15.30 -30.14 7.25
N GLY A 396 15.34 -31.46 6.98
CA GLY A 396 16.41 -32.38 7.38
C GLY A 396 16.31 -33.00 8.78
N LYS A 397 15.28 -32.67 9.58
CA LYS A 397 15.08 -33.21 10.94
C LYS A 397 13.83 -34.09 11.02
N GLU A 398 13.94 -35.24 11.69
CA GLU A 398 12.79 -36.11 11.98
C GLU A 398 11.86 -35.44 12.98
N ILE A 399 10.55 -35.48 12.73
CA ILE A 399 9.52 -35.04 13.67
C ILE A 399 8.99 -36.29 14.38
N PRO A 400 9.40 -36.55 15.64
CA PRO A 400 8.88 -37.68 16.41
C PRO A 400 7.39 -37.53 16.70
N ASP A 401 6.73 -38.63 17.06
CA ASP A 401 5.34 -38.70 17.54
C ASP A 401 4.22 -38.33 16.54
N THR A 402 4.52 -38.32 15.23
CA THR A 402 3.50 -38.16 14.19
C THR A 402 3.11 -39.50 13.57
N ASN A 403 1.86 -39.93 13.80
CA ASN A 403 1.29 -41.15 13.21
C ASN A 403 0.35 -40.80 12.06
N PHE A 404 0.82 -40.97 10.82
CA PHE A 404 -0.04 -40.90 9.63
C PHE A 404 -0.71 -42.25 9.42
N ALA A 405 -2.04 -42.29 9.49
CA ALA A 405 -2.80 -43.51 9.33
C ALA A 405 -2.89 -43.87 7.84
N ILE A 406 -2.31 -45.02 7.46
CA ILE A 406 -2.49 -45.61 6.14
C ILE A 406 -3.70 -46.54 6.21
N ASP A 407 -4.71 -46.29 5.37
CA ASP A 407 -5.80 -47.25 5.17
C ASP A 407 -5.22 -48.53 4.55
N THR A 408 -5.31 -49.64 5.28
CA THR A 408 -4.76 -50.92 4.83
C THR A 408 -5.57 -51.55 3.71
N ALA A 409 -6.86 -51.20 3.59
CA ALA A 409 -7.75 -51.68 2.53
C ALA A 409 -7.55 -50.87 1.24
N ASN A 410 -7.44 -49.54 1.36
CA ASN A 410 -7.28 -48.62 0.24
C ASN A 410 -6.04 -47.73 0.39
N PRO A 411 -4.83 -48.27 0.16
CA PRO A 411 -3.60 -47.49 0.23
C PRO A 411 -3.60 -46.39 -0.84
N SER A 412 -3.69 -45.13 -0.41
CA SER A 412 -3.68 -43.95 -1.28
C SER A 412 -2.55 -43.00 -0.92
N MET A 413 -1.64 -42.79 -1.87
CA MET A 413 -0.55 -41.82 -1.73
C MET A 413 -1.07 -40.38 -1.66
N GLU A 414 -2.16 -40.06 -2.36
CA GLU A 414 -2.72 -38.71 -2.35
C GLU A 414 -3.27 -38.34 -0.97
N HIS A 415 -3.98 -39.25 -0.33
CA HIS A 415 -4.50 -39.03 1.03
C HIS A 415 -3.37 -38.94 2.06
N LEU A 416 -2.31 -39.74 1.89
CA LEU A 416 -1.12 -39.64 2.73
C LEU A 416 -0.44 -38.27 2.57
N LEU A 417 -0.23 -37.81 1.33
CA LEU A 417 0.33 -36.48 1.05
C LEU A 417 -0.58 -35.37 1.57
N SER A 418 -1.91 -35.51 1.50
CA SER A 418 -2.83 -34.50 2.02
C SER A 418 -2.74 -34.37 3.54
N GLN A 419 -2.64 -35.48 4.27
CA GLN A 419 -2.41 -35.46 5.73
C GLN A 419 -1.07 -34.84 6.09
N VAL A 420 0.01 -35.25 5.41
CA VAL A 420 1.37 -34.76 5.66
C VAL A 420 1.47 -33.25 5.37
N THR A 421 0.94 -32.81 4.24
CA THR A 421 0.95 -31.38 3.89
C THR A 421 0.04 -30.57 4.81
N ALA A 422 -1.13 -31.09 5.20
CA ALA A 422 -2.00 -30.41 6.17
C ALA A 422 -1.31 -30.24 7.54
N ALA A 423 -0.60 -31.27 8.02
CA ALA A 423 0.20 -31.19 9.24
C ALA A 423 1.35 -30.18 9.10
N HIS A 424 2.10 -30.19 7.99
CA HIS A 424 3.18 -29.22 7.75
C HIS A 424 2.64 -27.79 7.66
N MET A 425 1.54 -27.57 6.94
CA MET A 425 0.89 -26.27 6.83
C MET A 425 0.43 -25.75 8.18
N THR A 426 -0.18 -26.61 9.01
CA THR A 426 -0.61 -26.26 10.36
C THR A 426 0.57 -25.77 11.21
N LEU A 427 1.68 -26.52 11.25
CA LEU A 427 2.87 -26.10 11.99
C LEU A 427 3.48 -24.79 11.48
N ARG A 428 3.47 -24.54 10.16
CA ARG A 428 3.97 -23.26 9.60
C ARG A 428 3.05 -22.10 9.99
N LEU A 429 1.74 -22.28 9.90
CA LEU A 429 0.76 -21.25 10.24
C LEU A 429 0.74 -20.96 11.75
N GLU A 430 0.88 -21.99 12.60
CA GLU A 430 1.03 -21.84 14.06
C GLU A 430 2.28 -21.06 14.43
N LEU A 431 3.42 -21.35 13.78
CA LEU A 431 4.66 -20.59 13.99
C LEU A 431 4.45 -19.10 13.68
N VAL A 432 3.84 -18.79 12.53
CA VAL A 432 3.55 -17.41 12.13
C VAL A 432 2.56 -16.76 13.10
N ASN A 433 1.52 -17.49 13.54
CA ASN A 433 0.56 -17.00 14.53
C ASN A 433 1.24 -16.65 15.86
N ASN A 434 2.08 -17.54 16.39
CA ASN A 434 2.82 -17.32 17.64
C ASN A 434 3.78 -16.12 17.53
N GLN A 435 4.46 -15.96 16.39
CA GLN A 435 5.32 -14.79 16.15
C GLN A 435 4.51 -13.49 16.05
N LEU A 436 3.34 -13.51 15.41
CA LEU A 436 2.43 -12.36 15.34
C LEU A 436 1.90 -11.96 16.72
N LEU A 437 1.54 -12.94 17.56
CA LEU A 437 1.13 -12.70 18.94
C LEU A 437 2.28 -12.11 19.78
N ALA A 438 3.52 -12.54 19.55
CA ALA A 438 4.70 -11.99 20.23
C ALA A 438 5.02 -10.53 19.86
N ILE A 439 4.80 -10.14 18.59
CA ILE A 439 5.03 -8.77 18.11
C ILE A 439 3.86 -7.84 18.49
N SER A 440 2.67 -8.39 18.74
CA SER A 440 1.46 -7.62 19.03
C SER A 440 1.49 -7.04 20.45
N PRO A 441 1.34 -5.71 20.62
CA PRO A 441 1.25 -5.10 21.95
C PRO A 441 -0.06 -5.51 22.67
N ALA A 442 -0.11 -5.41 24.00
CA ALA A 442 -1.29 -5.82 24.81
C ALA A 442 -2.62 -5.15 24.39
N ASN A 443 -2.56 -3.96 23.78
CA ASN A 443 -3.72 -3.22 23.26
C ASN A 443 -3.88 -3.36 21.72
N SER A 444 -3.39 -4.45 21.13
CA SER A 444 -3.50 -4.71 19.69
C SER A 444 -4.97 -4.85 19.27
N ILE A 445 -5.31 -4.30 18.11
CA ILE A 445 -6.62 -4.44 17.46
C ILE A 445 -6.53 -5.41 16.26
N LEU A 446 -5.43 -6.18 16.18
CA LEU A 446 -5.27 -7.24 15.19
C LEU A 446 -6.01 -8.49 15.67
N ASP A 447 -7.09 -8.82 14.99
CA ASP A 447 -7.82 -10.08 15.18
C ASP A 447 -7.15 -11.16 14.33
N ILE A 448 -6.85 -12.32 14.91
CA ILE A 448 -6.16 -13.42 14.24
C ILE A 448 -6.97 -14.69 14.49
N ASP A 449 -7.38 -15.34 13.41
CA ASP A 449 -8.11 -16.61 13.43
C ASP A 449 -7.32 -17.66 12.63
N LEU A 450 -6.84 -18.68 13.33
CA LEU A 450 -6.10 -19.80 12.77
C LEU A 450 -7.05 -20.99 12.57
N LYS A 451 -7.25 -21.37 11.32
CA LYS A 451 -7.97 -22.59 10.94
C LYS A 451 -6.94 -23.67 10.65
N ALA A 452 -6.97 -24.75 11.41
CA ALA A 452 -6.12 -25.92 11.25
C ALA A 452 -6.97 -27.15 10.92
N SER A 453 -6.43 -28.05 10.10
CA SER A 453 -7.04 -29.34 9.76
C SER A 453 -5.94 -30.38 9.63
N SER A 454 -6.19 -31.60 10.08
CA SER A 454 -5.28 -32.74 9.97
C SER A 454 -5.45 -33.53 8.66
N THR A 455 -6.59 -33.38 7.99
CA THR A 455 -6.94 -34.19 6.80
C THR A 455 -7.02 -33.37 5.52
N ASN A 456 -7.53 -32.14 5.61
CA ASN A 456 -7.81 -31.28 4.47
C ASN A 456 -6.86 -30.07 4.43
N PRO A 457 -5.80 -30.09 3.60
CA PRO A 457 -4.82 -29.00 3.58
C PRO A 457 -5.43 -27.67 3.11
N ASN A 458 -6.44 -27.70 2.24
CA ASN A 458 -7.15 -26.49 1.78
C ASN A 458 -7.96 -25.77 2.88
N ALA A 459 -8.30 -26.46 3.96
CA ALA A 459 -9.00 -25.86 5.10
C ALA A 459 -8.05 -25.05 5.99
N CYS A 460 -6.74 -25.30 5.90
CA CYS A 460 -5.74 -24.60 6.70
C CYS A 460 -5.52 -23.17 6.18
N ALA A 461 -5.78 -22.18 7.02
CA ALA A 461 -5.62 -20.77 6.70
C ALA A 461 -5.42 -19.93 7.96
N LEU A 462 -4.67 -18.84 7.85
CA LEU A 462 -4.53 -17.84 8.90
C LEU A 462 -5.21 -16.55 8.42
N SER A 463 -6.36 -16.23 8.99
CA SER A 463 -7.07 -14.97 8.75
C SER A 463 -6.61 -13.92 9.74
N MET A 464 -6.40 -12.70 9.22
CA MET A 464 -5.88 -11.57 9.97
C MET A 464 -6.71 -10.34 9.64
N LYS A 465 -7.17 -9.63 10.66
CA LYS A 465 -7.96 -8.42 10.45
C LYS A 465 -7.49 -7.30 11.37
N LEU A 466 -6.89 -6.28 10.78
CA LEU A 466 -6.42 -5.11 11.52
C LEU A 466 -7.55 -4.11 11.70
N ALA A 467 -8.10 -4.04 12.91
CA ALA A 467 -9.28 -3.26 13.28
C ALA A 467 -10.56 -3.65 12.51
N LYS A 468 -11.72 -3.14 12.95
CA LYS A 468 -13.01 -3.35 12.24
C LYS A 468 -13.05 -2.74 10.84
N HIS A 469 -12.04 -1.95 10.47
CA HIS A 469 -11.93 -1.24 9.20
C HIS A 469 -10.98 -1.90 8.20
N GLY A 470 -10.13 -2.85 8.64
CA GLY A 470 -9.24 -3.58 7.76
C GLY A 470 -9.95 -4.63 6.93
N LEU A 471 -9.42 -4.87 5.73
CA LEU A 471 -9.74 -6.06 4.95
C LEU A 471 -9.35 -7.30 5.74
N ASP A 472 -10.12 -8.37 5.56
CA ASP A 472 -9.73 -9.67 6.06
C ASP A 472 -8.61 -10.20 5.17
N THR A 473 -7.39 -10.22 5.71
CA THR A 473 -6.21 -10.72 5.02
C THR A 473 -6.06 -12.19 5.36
N THR A 474 -6.19 -13.09 4.38
CA THR A 474 -6.02 -14.53 4.61
C THR A 474 -4.72 -15.02 3.98
N LEU A 475 -3.87 -15.59 4.83
CA LEU A 475 -2.63 -16.28 4.47
C LEU A 475 -2.93 -17.77 4.31
N ARG A 476 -2.60 -18.32 3.15
CA ARG A 476 -2.75 -19.73 2.80
C ARG A 476 -1.44 -20.26 2.25
N ILE A 477 -1.21 -21.56 2.41
CA ILE A 477 -0.11 -22.25 1.74
C ILE A 477 -0.73 -23.13 0.66
N ILE A 478 -0.20 -23.09 -0.55
CA ILE A 478 -0.66 -23.93 -1.65
C ILE A 478 -0.19 -25.36 -1.36
N PRO A 479 -1.10 -26.35 -1.24
CA PRO A 479 -0.73 -27.70 -0.76
C PRO A 479 0.28 -28.42 -1.66
N VAL A 480 0.27 -28.14 -2.96
CA VAL A 480 1.07 -28.86 -3.96
C VAL A 480 2.53 -28.38 -3.98
N ASN A 481 2.76 -27.07 -4.02
CA ASN A 481 4.12 -26.51 -4.16
C ASN A 481 4.65 -25.86 -2.87
N GLY A 482 3.84 -25.78 -1.80
CA GLY A 482 4.22 -25.22 -0.51
C GLY A 482 4.37 -23.69 -0.49
N SER A 483 4.00 -23.00 -1.57
CA SER A 483 4.14 -21.54 -1.68
C SER A 483 3.06 -20.82 -0.89
N ILE A 484 3.42 -19.68 -0.32
CA ILE A 484 2.54 -18.81 0.43
C ILE A 484 1.73 -17.95 -0.55
N SER A 485 0.42 -17.91 -0.34
CA SER A 485 -0.52 -17.02 -1.02
C SER A 485 -1.29 -16.20 0.01
N ILE A 486 -1.53 -14.92 -0.31
CA ILE A 486 -2.17 -13.92 0.52
C ILE A 486 -3.30 -13.28 -0.27
N SER A 487 -4.50 -13.32 0.30
CA SER A 487 -5.66 -12.58 -0.20
C SER A 487 -6.05 -11.48 0.80
N PRO A 488 -6.64 -10.35 0.36
CA PRO A 488 -7.01 -10.01 -1.01
C PRO A 488 -5.81 -9.59 -1.89
N VAL A 489 -5.92 -9.87 -3.19
CA VAL A 489 -4.85 -9.58 -4.16
C VAL A 489 -4.69 -8.07 -4.34
N SER A 490 -3.48 -7.58 -4.11
CA SER A 490 -3.07 -6.19 -4.29
C SER A 490 -1.59 -6.15 -4.66
N ALA A 491 -1.10 -5.03 -5.22
CA ALA A 491 0.34 -4.88 -5.48
C ALA A 491 1.18 -5.12 -4.22
N ALA A 492 0.70 -4.65 -3.06
CA ALA A 492 1.32 -4.88 -1.78
C ALA A 492 1.39 -6.35 -1.37
N SER A 493 0.30 -7.11 -1.56
CA SER A 493 0.27 -8.52 -1.19
C SER A 493 1.14 -9.36 -2.12
N ILE A 494 1.15 -9.07 -3.43
CA ILE A 494 2.02 -9.75 -4.42
C ILE A 494 3.50 -9.55 -4.08
N ASP A 495 3.90 -8.33 -3.71
CA ASP A 495 5.28 -8.03 -3.31
C ASP A 495 5.68 -8.84 -2.07
N VAL A 496 4.76 -8.98 -1.11
CA VAL A 496 4.97 -9.75 0.12
C VAL A 496 4.99 -11.24 -0.14
N GLU A 497 4.06 -11.78 -0.94
CA GLU A 497 4.07 -13.17 -1.38
C GLU A 497 5.40 -13.53 -2.05
N ARG A 498 5.90 -12.67 -2.96
CA ARG A 498 7.18 -12.89 -3.63
C ARG A 498 8.33 -12.96 -2.63
N ARG A 499 8.38 -12.04 -1.66
CA ARG A 499 9.44 -12.00 -0.64
C ARG A 499 9.41 -13.21 0.29
N LEU A 500 8.23 -13.59 0.77
CA LEU A 500 8.07 -14.74 1.67
C LEU A 500 8.37 -16.08 0.97
N ASN A 501 8.12 -16.16 -0.34
CA ASN A 501 8.45 -17.35 -1.14
C ASN A 501 9.91 -17.39 -1.60
N SER A 502 10.62 -16.24 -1.68
CA SER A 502 12.03 -16.22 -2.10
C SER A 502 13.00 -16.59 -0.99
N ASP A 503 12.71 -16.19 0.25
CA ASP A 503 13.63 -16.39 1.38
C ASP A 503 12.85 -16.83 2.63
N PRO A 504 13.07 -18.05 3.12
CA PRO A 504 12.38 -18.60 4.29
C PRO A 504 12.89 -18.04 5.62
N THR A 505 14.00 -17.29 5.64
CA THR A 505 14.58 -16.70 6.87
C THR A 505 13.92 -15.38 7.28
N ILE A 506 13.17 -14.77 6.36
CA ILE A 506 12.49 -13.51 6.58
C ILE A 506 11.42 -13.66 7.67
N ASP A 507 11.36 -12.70 8.59
CA ASP A 507 10.32 -12.63 9.62
C ASP A 507 8.95 -12.38 8.98
N ALA A 508 8.20 -13.47 8.79
CA ALA A 508 6.87 -13.44 8.21
C ALA A 508 5.90 -12.60 9.04
N ALA A 509 6.01 -12.61 10.36
CA ALA A 509 5.12 -11.85 11.23
C ALA A 509 5.33 -10.35 11.07
N GLN A 510 6.59 -9.90 11.00
CA GLN A 510 6.90 -8.49 10.78
C GLN A 510 6.40 -8.00 9.42
N ILE A 511 6.61 -8.75 8.34
CA ILE A 511 6.15 -8.35 7.01
C ILE A 511 4.62 -8.37 6.90
N LEU A 512 3.95 -9.37 7.48
CA LEU A 512 2.49 -9.45 7.51
C LEU A 512 1.88 -8.29 8.33
N SER A 513 2.51 -7.89 9.43
CA SER A 513 2.09 -6.71 10.19
C SER A 513 2.17 -5.43 9.33
N TYR A 514 3.24 -5.28 8.55
CA TYR A 514 3.44 -4.17 7.62
C TYR A 514 2.44 -4.20 6.45
N LEU A 515 2.11 -5.39 5.94
CA LEU A 515 1.10 -5.58 4.90
C LEU A 515 -0.28 -5.16 5.38
N ASN A 516 -0.72 -5.63 6.56
CA ASN A 516 -2.02 -5.26 7.12
C ASN A 516 -2.12 -3.74 7.34
N CYS A 517 -1.07 -3.10 7.83
CA CYS A 517 -1.02 -1.64 7.93
C CYS A 517 -1.09 -0.96 6.55
N LYS A 518 -0.46 -1.53 5.50
CA LYS A 518 -0.51 -1.01 4.12
C LYS A 518 -1.91 -1.08 3.53
N LEU A 519 -2.60 -2.20 3.70
CA LEU A 519 -3.94 -2.38 3.14
C LEU A 519 -4.94 -1.38 3.74
N VAL A 520 -4.87 -1.17 5.06
CA VAL A 520 -5.66 -0.13 5.73
C VAL A 520 -5.28 1.27 5.22
N GLN A 521 -3.98 1.55 5.05
CA GLN A 521 -3.48 2.82 4.51
C GLN A 521 -4.06 3.08 3.11
N ASP A 522 -3.97 2.12 2.20
CA ASP A 522 -4.42 2.26 0.82
C ASP A 522 -5.93 2.47 0.75
N GLN A 523 -6.70 1.77 1.58
CA GLN A 523 -8.15 1.96 1.66
C GLN A 523 -8.54 3.35 2.16
N ILE A 524 -7.98 3.80 3.29
CA ILE A 524 -8.29 5.13 3.84
C ILE A 524 -7.83 6.22 2.88
N THR A 525 -6.65 6.07 2.28
CA THR A 525 -6.10 7.01 1.31
C THR A 525 -6.99 7.14 0.08
N ARG A 526 -7.45 6.03 -0.50
CA ARG A 526 -8.40 6.06 -1.63
C ARG A 526 -9.68 6.80 -1.27
N LYS A 527 -10.26 6.53 -0.09
CA LYS A 527 -11.47 7.23 0.37
C LYS A 527 -11.25 8.71 0.66
N ALA A 528 -10.09 9.07 1.23
CA ALA A 528 -9.69 10.46 1.46
C ALA A 528 -9.54 11.24 0.15
N VAL A 529 -8.86 10.65 -0.84
CA VAL A 529 -8.74 11.24 -2.18
C VAL A 529 -10.10 11.39 -2.86
N GLN A 530 -11.01 10.41 -2.72
CA GLN A 530 -12.39 10.52 -3.20
C GLN A 530 -13.22 11.59 -2.47
N ALA A 531 -12.94 11.87 -1.19
CA ALA A 531 -13.49 13.01 -0.46
C ALA A 531 -12.85 14.35 -0.90
N GLY A 532 -11.81 14.29 -1.75
CA GLY A 532 -11.08 15.40 -2.34
C GLY A 532 -9.91 15.91 -1.49
N TRP A 533 -9.43 15.11 -0.54
CA TRP A 533 -8.16 15.39 0.12
C TRP A 533 -7.00 15.11 -0.85
N LEU A 534 -5.92 15.88 -0.73
CA LEU A 534 -4.73 15.77 -1.55
C LEU A 534 -3.61 15.13 -0.73
N LEU A 535 -2.88 14.20 -1.33
CA LEU A 535 -1.70 13.62 -0.71
C LEU A 535 -0.57 14.65 -0.67
N MET A 536 0.01 14.85 0.51
CA MET A 536 1.14 15.75 0.70
C MET A 536 2.38 14.92 1.05
N PRO A 537 3.41 14.87 0.19
CA PRO A 537 4.64 14.16 0.52
C PRO A 537 5.42 14.90 1.62
N THR A 538 5.86 14.15 2.62
CA THR A 538 6.76 14.62 3.69
C THR A 538 8.05 13.81 3.68
N ALA A 539 9.19 14.42 3.95
CA ALA A 539 10.47 13.71 4.02
C ALA A 539 10.48 12.63 5.12
N GLN A 540 11.26 11.57 4.87
CA GLN A 540 11.58 10.59 5.91
C GLN A 540 12.40 11.28 7.00
N GLN A 541 11.92 11.22 8.24
CA GLN A 541 12.61 11.70 9.44
C GLN A 541 12.96 10.48 10.30
N GLY A 542 14.10 10.48 10.99
CA GLY A 542 14.48 9.37 11.88
C GLY A 542 13.68 9.30 13.19
N ASP A 543 13.25 10.44 13.71
CA ASP A 543 12.63 10.57 15.04
C ASP A 543 11.07 10.56 15.02
N VAL A 544 10.45 9.77 14.14
CA VAL A 544 8.97 9.76 13.98
C VAL A 544 8.26 9.33 15.27
N ASN A 545 8.79 8.32 15.97
CA ASN A 545 8.17 7.81 17.19
C ASN A 545 8.22 8.82 18.34
N LYS A 546 9.20 9.74 18.38
CA LYS A 546 9.25 10.82 19.39
C LYS A 546 8.18 11.88 19.11
N ILE A 547 7.96 12.22 17.84
CA ILE A 547 6.98 13.23 17.43
C ILE A 547 5.55 12.78 17.76
N PHE A 548 5.22 11.52 17.46
CA PHE A 548 3.88 10.97 17.70
C PHE A 548 3.74 10.25 19.05
N SER A 549 4.83 10.15 19.83
CA SER A 549 4.89 9.46 21.13
C SER A 549 4.41 8.00 21.10
N GLU A 550 4.45 7.35 19.93
CA GLU A 550 3.91 6.01 19.69
C GLU A 550 4.73 5.27 18.63
N GLN A 551 4.64 3.93 18.61
CA GLN A 551 5.24 3.13 17.55
C GLN A 551 4.42 3.22 16.26
N VAL A 552 4.94 3.97 15.29
CA VAL A 552 4.30 4.18 13.99
C VAL A 552 4.86 3.19 12.98
N VAL A 553 4.01 2.31 12.42
CA VAL A 553 4.39 1.39 11.34
C VAL A 553 4.24 2.07 9.99
N ARG A 554 3.14 2.81 9.79
CA ARG A 554 2.87 3.59 8.58
C ARG A 554 2.30 4.96 8.91
N ARG A 555 2.57 5.92 8.04
CA ARG A 555 1.97 7.26 8.09
C ARG A 555 1.58 7.75 6.70
N THR A 556 0.53 8.55 6.64
CA THR A 556 0.12 9.28 5.42
C THR A 556 -0.31 10.68 5.79
N THR A 557 0.18 11.67 5.05
CA THR A 557 -0.11 13.08 5.25
C THR A 557 -1.01 13.61 4.15
N PHE A 558 -2.07 14.30 4.54
CA PHE A 558 -3.10 14.84 3.68
C PHE A 558 -3.19 16.35 3.85
N THR A 559 -3.48 17.04 2.76
CA THR A 559 -3.87 18.45 2.73
C THR A 559 -5.20 18.61 1.99
N ARG A 560 -5.78 19.79 2.01
CA ARG A 560 -7.02 20.12 1.30
C ARG A 560 -6.81 21.39 0.49
N HIS A 561 -7.51 21.52 -0.63
CA HIS A 561 -7.44 22.72 -1.43
C HIS A 561 -7.87 23.95 -0.61
N GLY A 562 -7.02 24.99 -0.55
CA GLY A 562 -7.26 26.17 0.28
C GLY A 562 -6.68 26.09 1.70
N TRP A 563 -6.12 24.95 2.11
CA TRP A 563 -5.22 24.92 3.27
C TRP A 563 -3.85 25.44 2.83
N GLY A 564 -3.23 26.31 3.64
CA GLY A 564 -1.87 26.79 3.40
C GLY A 564 -0.82 25.68 3.50
N GLU A 565 0.44 25.99 3.22
CA GLU A 565 1.52 24.99 3.21
C GLU A 565 2.00 24.54 4.61
N ASP A 566 1.59 25.25 5.65
CA ASP A 566 2.11 25.08 7.01
C ASP A 566 1.40 23.99 7.82
N TRP A 567 0.26 23.48 7.34
CA TRP A 567 -0.59 22.56 8.09
C TRP A 567 -1.07 21.39 7.24
N ALA A 568 -1.10 20.21 7.86
CA ALA A 568 -1.64 19.00 7.25
C ALA A 568 -2.31 18.11 8.30
N ILE A 569 -3.12 17.17 7.81
CA ILE A 569 -3.66 16.07 8.61
C ILE A 569 -2.75 14.86 8.40
N CYS A 570 -2.25 14.27 9.47
CA CYS A 570 -1.46 13.04 9.41
C CYS A 570 -2.26 11.87 9.99
N LEU A 571 -2.30 10.77 9.25
CA LEU A 571 -2.81 9.48 9.69
C LEU A 571 -1.62 8.62 10.09
N THR A 572 -1.59 8.11 11.31
CA THR A 572 -0.67 7.06 11.73
C THR A 572 -1.40 5.73 11.87
N ILE A 573 -0.73 4.65 11.48
CA ILE A 573 -1.27 3.29 11.50
C ILE A 573 -0.23 2.39 12.17
N SER A 574 -0.70 1.64 13.18
CA SER A 574 0.08 0.62 13.88
C SER A 574 -0.83 -0.57 14.21
N LEU A 575 -0.28 -1.59 14.89
CA LEU A 575 -1.07 -2.72 15.39
C LEU A 575 -2.10 -2.31 16.46
N GLN A 576 -1.95 -1.13 17.08
CA GLN A 576 -2.93 -0.54 18.00
C GLN A 576 -4.07 0.18 17.27
N GLY A 577 -4.07 0.20 15.93
CA GLY A 577 -5.09 0.82 15.10
C GLY A 577 -4.67 2.13 14.44
N THR A 578 -5.66 2.93 14.07
CA THR A 578 -5.49 4.18 13.32
C THR A 578 -5.70 5.39 14.21
N LYS A 579 -4.78 6.35 14.18
CA LYS A 579 -4.92 7.64 14.88
C LYS A 579 -4.73 8.81 13.93
N TRP A 580 -5.49 9.87 14.18
CA TRP A 580 -5.48 11.09 13.40
C TRP A 580 -4.75 12.19 14.16
N TRP A 581 -3.91 12.93 13.45
CA TRP A 581 -3.08 13.99 14.00
C TRP A 581 -3.19 15.23 13.14
N ILE A 582 -3.07 16.37 13.79
CA ILE A 582 -2.84 17.65 13.14
C ILE A 582 -1.35 17.92 13.22
N VAL A 583 -0.71 18.15 12.07
CA VAL A 583 0.73 18.38 12.00
C VAL A 583 1.04 19.77 11.47
N ARG A 584 1.98 20.44 12.14
CA ARG A 584 2.58 21.69 11.65
C ARG A 584 3.84 21.35 10.87
N LEU A 585 3.90 21.83 9.65
CA LEU A 585 4.99 21.58 8.72
C LEU A 585 5.98 22.74 8.75
N ALA A 586 7.26 22.40 8.66
CA ALA A 586 8.32 23.35 8.38
C ALA A 586 8.87 23.06 6.99
N SER A 587 8.95 24.09 6.15
CA SER A 587 9.61 24.00 4.85
C SER A 587 11.12 24.01 5.07
N THR A 588 11.79 22.94 4.66
CA THR A 588 13.26 22.87 4.66
C THR A 588 13.83 23.12 3.27
N THR A 589 13.06 22.81 2.22
CA THR A 589 13.33 23.11 0.79
C THR A 589 11.98 23.32 0.07
N PRO A 590 11.94 23.92 -1.14
CA PRO A 590 10.68 24.11 -1.88
C PRO A 590 9.92 22.80 -2.18
N THR A 591 10.60 21.64 -2.14
CA THR A 591 10.03 20.32 -2.47
C THR A 591 9.93 19.38 -1.27
N SER A 592 10.61 19.65 -0.15
CA SER A 592 10.63 18.79 1.03
C SER A 592 10.19 19.53 2.28
N ARG A 593 9.24 18.90 3.00
CA ARG A 593 8.66 19.40 4.24
C ARG A 593 8.85 18.38 5.35
N THR A 594 9.10 18.90 6.55
CA THR A 594 9.31 18.11 7.78
C THR A 594 8.22 18.41 8.79
N ILE A 595 7.81 17.41 9.57
CA ILE A 595 6.83 17.59 10.64
C ILE A 595 7.58 18.16 11.85
N ASN A 596 7.13 19.31 12.35
CA ASN A 596 7.70 19.98 13.52
C ASN A 596 6.94 19.58 14.79
N THR A 597 5.62 19.74 14.78
CA THR A 597 4.75 19.39 15.92
C THR A 597 3.55 18.56 15.44
N ALA A 598 3.09 17.65 16.29
CA ALA A 598 1.91 16.82 16.05
C ALA A 598 0.98 16.88 17.27
N GLU A 599 -0.29 17.19 17.04
CA GLU A 599 -1.33 17.18 18.07
C GLU A 599 -2.38 16.10 17.74
N PRO A 600 -2.77 15.24 18.70
CA PRO A 600 -3.74 14.19 18.44
C PRO A 600 -5.14 14.79 18.22
N LEU A 601 -5.84 14.30 17.21
CA LEU A 601 -7.23 14.62 16.95
C LEU A 601 -8.15 13.56 17.57
N SER A 602 -8.91 13.93 18.60
CA SER A 602 -9.86 13.02 19.23
C SER A 602 -11.09 12.80 18.35
N VAL A 603 -11.06 11.74 17.54
CA VAL A 603 -12.21 11.26 16.75
C VAL A 603 -12.95 10.22 17.60
N HIS A 604 -14.27 10.35 17.75
CA HIS A 604 -15.06 9.31 18.41
C HIS A 604 -14.96 8.02 17.59
N SER A 605 -14.66 6.90 18.25
CA SER A 605 -14.55 5.58 17.61
C SER A 605 -15.91 5.12 17.09
N SER A 606 -16.28 5.61 15.91
CA SER A 606 -17.46 5.15 15.18
C SER A 606 -17.28 3.66 14.85
N LYS A 607 -18.29 2.85 15.18
CA LYS A 607 -18.33 1.41 14.84
C LYS A 607 -18.44 1.14 13.33
N LYS A 608 -18.66 2.17 12.48
CA LYS A 608 -18.78 2.07 11.02
C LYS A 608 -17.47 2.39 10.31
N SER A 609 -17.29 1.85 9.10
CA SER A 609 -16.18 2.18 8.19
C SER A 609 -15.93 3.69 8.09
N PHE A 610 -14.68 4.08 7.80
CA PHE A 610 -14.39 5.46 7.42
C PHE A 610 -15.17 5.79 6.15
N ASP A 611 -16.34 6.40 6.32
CA ASP A 611 -17.19 6.87 5.24
C ASP A 611 -16.88 8.34 4.98
N ARG A 612 -17.30 8.86 3.83
CA ARG A 612 -17.12 10.27 3.47
C ARG A 612 -17.56 11.22 4.60
N HIS A 613 -18.65 10.90 5.29
CA HIS A 613 -19.13 11.68 6.43
C HIS A 613 -18.12 11.74 7.59
N THR A 614 -17.47 10.61 7.93
CA THR A 614 -16.46 10.57 9.00
C THR A 614 -15.21 11.38 8.63
N LEU A 615 -14.81 11.34 7.36
CA LEU A 615 -13.69 12.13 6.85
C LEU A 615 -14.02 13.64 6.87
N MET A 616 -15.23 14.04 6.46
CA MET A 616 -15.67 15.44 6.57
C MET A 616 -15.75 15.92 8.03
N LEU A 617 -16.10 15.04 8.97
CA LEU A 617 -16.10 15.35 10.41
C LEU A 617 -14.67 15.53 10.94
N ILE A 618 -13.74 14.70 10.48
CA ILE A 618 -12.30 14.82 10.81
C ILE A 618 -11.77 16.15 10.27
N GLU A 619 -12.11 16.51 9.04
CA GLU A 619 -11.73 17.78 8.42
C GLU A 619 -12.28 18.97 9.21
N SER A 620 -13.58 19.01 9.50
CA SER A 620 -14.20 20.13 10.21
C SER A 620 -13.63 20.31 11.62
N ARG A 621 -13.32 19.20 12.30
CA ARG A 621 -12.69 19.23 13.64
C ARG A 621 -11.23 19.67 13.56
N ALA A 622 -10.48 19.22 12.55
CA ALA A 622 -9.11 19.64 12.33
C ALA A 622 -9.03 21.16 12.03
N VAL A 623 -9.91 21.69 11.17
CA VAL A 623 -10.00 23.13 10.89
C VAL A 623 -10.29 23.92 12.18
N ALA A 624 -11.25 23.45 12.98
CA ALA A 624 -11.59 24.11 14.24
C ALA A 624 -10.39 24.15 15.22
N GLN A 625 -9.70 23.02 15.40
CA GLN A 625 -8.55 22.94 16.30
C GLN A 625 -7.34 23.75 15.79
N ILE A 626 -7.05 23.74 14.49
CA ILE A 626 -5.97 24.55 13.91
C ILE A 626 -6.28 26.04 14.00
N SER A 627 -7.53 26.43 13.71
CA SER A 627 -7.93 27.84 13.86
C SER A 627 -7.76 28.32 15.29
N LEU A 628 -8.14 27.49 16.28
CA LEU A 628 -7.99 27.79 17.69
C LEU A 628 -6.52 27.89 18.11
N SER A 629 -5.67 26.94 17.68
CA SER A 629 -4.24 26.96 18.01
C SER A 629 -3.55 28.19 17.41
N ASN A 630 -3.86 28.55 16.16
CA ASN A 630 -3.33 29.74 15.52
C ASN A 630 -3.79 31.03 16.24
N ILE A 631 -5.09 31.15 16.54
CA ILE A 631 -5.63 32.29 17.29
C ILE A 631 -4.97 32.40 18.67
N SER A 632 -4.79 31.28 19.38
CA SER A 632 -4.12 31.28 20.69
C SER A 632 -2.66 31.73 20.60
N SER A 633 -1.94 31.31 19.55
CA SER A 633 -0.57 31.73 19.30
C SER A 633 -0.49 33.22 19.01
N GLN A 634 -1.40 33.76 18.21
CA GLN A 634 -1.48 35.18 17.87
C GLN A 634 -1.84 36.05 19.09
N LEU A 635 -2.80 35.60 19.91
CA LEU A 635 -3.17 36.33 21.12
C LEU A 635 -2.01 36.38 22.13
N ARG A 636 -1.21 35.30 22.21
CA ARG A 636 0.03 35.28 23.02
C ARG A 636 1.11 36.19 22.45
N SER A 637 1.32 36.21 21.13
CA SER A 637 2.33 37.10 20.50
C SER A 637 1.97 38.57 20.67
N ASP A 638 0.69 38.93 20.52
CA ASP A 638 0.19 40.30 20.68
C ASP A 638 0.01 40.73 22.15
N LYS A 639 0.30 39.85 23.13
CA LYS A 639 0.11 40.07 24.58
C LYS A 639 -1.34 40.47 24.96
N ILE A 640 -2.33 39.87 24.32
CA ILE A 640 -3.75 40.12 24.58
C ILE A 640 -4.28 39.10 25.60
N SER A 641 -4.91 39.57 26.68
CA SER A 641 -5.53 38.69 27.67
C SER A 641 -6.69 37.90 27.05
N HIS A 642 -6.63 36.57 27.17
CA HIS A 642 -7.64 35.68 26.59
C HIS A 642 -7.89 34.44 27.47
N GLU A 643 -9.11 33.90 27.39
CA GLU A 643 -9.53 32.67 28.05
C GLU A 643 -10.14 31.72 27.01
N ILE A 644 -9.68 30.48 26.94
CA ILE A 644 -10.23 29.47 26.03
C ILE A 644 -11.07 28.49 26.84
N ARG A 645 -12.37 28.43 26.57
CA ARG A 645 -13.29 27.46 27.18
C ARG A 645 -13.75 26.46 26.14
N HIS A 646 -13.56 25.18 26.40
CA HIS A 646 -14.16 24.11 25.62
C HIS A 646 -15.59 23.89 26.09
N VAL A 647 -16.57 24.08 25.20
CA VAL A 647 -17.99 23.92 25.51
C VAL A 647 -18.49 22.63 24.85
N SER A 648 -19.01 21.70 25.65
CA SER A 648 -19.71 20.53 25.14
C SER A 648 -21.01 20.96 24.45
N PRO A 649 -21.38 20.38 23.29
CA PRO A 649 -22.61 20.74 22.61
C PRO A 649 -23.81 20.42 23.50
N ALA A 650 -24.57 21.43 23.91
CA ALA A 650 -25.79 21.27 24.69
C ALA A 650 -26.91 20.73 23.77
N THR A 651 -27.44 19.56 24.11
CA THR A 651 -28.64 18.99 23.49
C THR A 651 -29.84 19.86 23.86
N THR A 652 -30.27 20.76 22.97
CA THR A 652 -31.56 21.44 23.12
C THR A 652 -32.34 21.36 21.82
N GLN A 653 -33.45 20.62 21.90
CA GLN A 653 -34.48 20.55 20.88
C GLN A 653 -35.13 21.92 20.73
N THR A 654 -34.98 22.56 19.57
CA THR A 654 -35.98 23.49 19.04
C THR A 654 -35.95 23.46 17.53
N THR A 655 -37.12 23.28 16.96
CA THR A 655 -37.42 23.18 15.53
C THR A 655 -37.30 24.52 14.82
N SER A 656 -36.17 24.76 14.16
CA SER A 656 -36.08 25.57 12.94
C SER A 656 -34.69 25.40 12.29
N LEU A 657 -34.68 24.89 11.05
CA LEU A 657 -33.59 24.76 10.05
C LEU A 657 -32.14 24.44 10.53
N PRO A 658 -31.52 23.35 10.03
CA PRO A 658 -30.24 22.87 10.54
C PRO A 658 -29.06 23.64 9.92
N SER A 659 -28.52 24.61 10.63
CA SER A 659 -27.09 24.93 10.54
C SER A 659 -26.40 24.32 11.75
N ALA A 660 -25.86 23.11 11.59
CA ALA A 660 -25.16 22.36 12.63
C ALA A 660 -23.88 23.10 13.08
N SER A 661 -24.02 24.08 13.98
CA SER A 661 -22.89 24.70 14.66
C SER A 661 -22.41 23.78 15.78
N THR A 662 -21.52 22.85 15.45
CA THR A 662 -20.75 22.05 16.42
C THR A 662 -19.54 22.86 16.89
N THR A 663 -19.77 23.90 17.70
CA THR A 663 -18.69 24.67 18.34
C THR A 663 -17.97 23.83 19.39
N THR A 664 -16.66 23.58 19.21
CA THR A 664 -15.81 22.81 20.15
C THR A 664 -15.03 23.67 21.14
N ALA A 665 -14.91 24.98 20.88
CA ALA A 665 -14.21 25.93 21.75
C ALA A 665 -14.74 27.36 21.56
N VAL A 666 -14.74 28.12 22.64
CA VAL A 666 -15.12 29.53 22.72
C VAL A 666 -13.92 30.31 23.25
N VAL A 667 -13.50 31.37 22.57
CA VAL A 667 -12.38 32.21 22.99
C VAL A 667 -12.91 33.54 23.52
N GLY A 668 -12.71 33.79 24.81
CA GLY A 668 -12.91 35.10 25.42
C GLY A 668 -11.69 35.98 25.16
N ILE A 669 -11.89 37.16 24.58
CA ILE A 669 -10.85 38.14 24.27
C ILE A 669 -11.17 39.43 25.02
N LYS A 670 -10.17 40.00 25.70
CA LYS A 670 -10.35 41.29 26.38
C LYS A 670 -10.32 42.45 25.37
N PHE A 671 -11.40 43.24 25.33
CA PHE A 671 -11.57 44.34 24.38
C PHE A 671 -10.52 45.45 24.55
N GLU A 672 -10.17 45.77 25.80
CA GLU A 672 -9.21 46.82 26.14
C GLU A 672 -7.84 46.53 25.50
N ASP A 673 -7.30 45.34 25.71
CA ASP A 673 -5.99 44.94 25.18
C ASP A 673 -5.96 44.94 23.63
N CYS A 674 -7.12 44.77 22.99
CA CYS A 674 -7.22 44.77 21.52
C CYS A 674 -7.29 46.18 20.91
N MET A 675 -7.95 47.13 21.58
CA MET A 675 -8.32 48.46 21.02
C MET A 675 -7.75 49.66 21.79
N GLN A 676 -7.05 49.45 22.91
CA GLN A 676 -6.43 50.52 23.69
C GLN A 676 -5.26 51.14 22.90
N PRO A 677 -5.15 52.47 22.85
CA PRO A 677 -4.06 53.14 22.15
C PRO A 677 -2.69 52.84 22.79
N SER A 678 -1.66 52.75 21.96
CA SER A 678 -0.28 52.49 22.40
C SER A 678 0.34 53.70 23.11
N SER A 679 -0.13 54.93 22.81
CA SER A 679 0.39 56.17 23.42
C SER A 679 -0.08 56.35 24.86
N ALA A 680 0.86 56.61 25.78
CA ALA A 680 0.58 56.80 27.21
C ALA A 680 -0.31 58.01 27.50
N GLN A 681 -0.23 59.07 26.70
CA GLN A 681 -1.07 60.27 26.84
C GLN A 681 -2.53 59.98 26.43
N GLU A 682 -2.74 59.18 25.40
CA GLU A 682 -4.07 58.82 24.90
C GLU A 682 -4.81 57.85 25.82
N ARG A 683 -4.08 56.97 26.50
CA ARG A 683 -4.66 56.03 27.48
C ARG A 683 -5.42 56.74 28.61
N LYS A 684 -5.01 57.95 28.99
CA LYS A 684 -5.67 58.75 30.04
C LYS A 684 -7.04 59.30 29.60
N VAL A 685 -7.24 59.51 28.30
CA VAL A 685 -8.46 60.14 27.74
C VAL A 685 -9.37 59.08 27.07
N TRP A 686 -8.85 57.90 26.77
CA TRP A 686 -9.59 56.83 26.10
C TRP A 686 -10.62 56.18 27.03
N LYS A 687 -11.88 56.14 26.58
CA LYS A 687 -12.98 55.41 27.24
C LYS A 687 -13.42 54.22 26.37
N PRO A 688 -13.63 53.02 26.95
CA PRO A 688 -14.09 51.86 26.20
C PRO A 688 -15.55 52.07 25.74
N TRP A 689 -15.83 51.70 24.50
CA TRP A 689 -17.16 51.80 23.88
C TRP A 689 -17.88 50.44 23.74
N CYS A 690 -17.18 49.36 24.08
CA CYS A 690 -17.69 48.00 24.25
C CYS A 690 -17.41 47.53 25.69
N GLY A 691 -18.15 46.52 26.13
CA GLY A 691 -17.85 45.74 27.33
C GLY A 691 -16.49 45.05 27.23
N SER A 692 -15.90 44.76 28.40
CA SER A 692 -14.52 44.28 28.49
C SER A 692 -14.32 42.90 27.86
N ALA A 693 -15.34 42.04 27.84
CA ALA A 693 -15.26 40.69 27.28
C ALA A 693 -15.90 40.59 25.89
N MET A 694 -15.15 40.05 24.94
CA MET A 694 -15.61 39.67 23.60
C MET A 694 -15.53 38.17 23.43
N ILE A 695 -16.52 37.56 22.79
CA ILE A 695 -16.63 36.11 22.65
C ILE A 695 -16.47 35.75 21.17
N LEU A 696 -15.42 35.01 20.84
CA LEU A 696 -15.15 34.50 19.51
C LEU A 696 -15.53 33.02 19.42
N THR A 697 -16.41 32.69 18.46
CA THR A 697 -16.88 31.34 18.19
C THR A 697 -16.52 30.92 16.76
N HIS A 698 -16.11 29.67 16.56
CA HIS A 698 -15.86 29.09 15.24
C HIS A 698 -17.16 28.50 14.67
N HIS A 699 -17.56 28.91 13.47
CA HIS A 699 -18.81 28.52 12.81
C HIS A 699 -18.62 27.63 11.57
N GLY A 700 -17.40 27.11 11.35
CA GLY A 700 -17.11 26.19 10.25
C GLY A 700 -16.45 26.86 9.04
N VAL A 701 -16.55 26.20 7.89
CA VAL A 701 -15.98 26.63 6.62
C VAL A 701 -17.09 27.06 5.68
N ASP A 702 -16.90 28.18 4.99
CA ASP A 702 -17.75 28.65 3.89
C ASP A 702 -17.16 28.19 2.55
N GLU A 703 -17.82 27.23 1.89
CA GLU A 703 -17.42 26.67 0.58
C GLU A 703 -18.06 27.40 -0.62
N THR A 704 -18.83 28.48 -0.38
CA THR A 704 -19.59 29.16 -1.46
C THR A 704 -18.70 30.01 -2.39
N ALA A 705 -17.45 30.29 -2.01
CA ALA A 705 -16.50 31.05 -2.82
C ALA A 705 -15.60 30.11 -3.64
N LYS A 706 -15.62 30.26 -4.97
CA LYS A 706 -14.98 29.35 -5.94
C LYS A 706 -13.47 29.15 -5.78
N ASP A 707 -12.75 30.08 -5.14
CA ASP A 707 -11.27 30.11 -5.20
C ASP A 707 -10.54 29.85 -3.87
N ALA A 708 -11.23 29.75 -2.71
CA ALA A 708 -10.58 29.39 -1.44
C ALA A 708 -11.56 29.06 -0.29
N ILE A 709 -11.23 28.02 0.48
CA ILE A 709 -11.82 27.71 1.79
C ILE A 709 -11.65 28.91 2.72
N LYS A 710 -12.76 29.53 3.13
CA LYS A 710 -12.76 30.58 4.16
C LYS A 710 -13.29 30.03 5.48
N VAL A 711 -12.52 30.19 6.54
CA VAL A 711 -12.96 29.87 7.90
C VAL A 711 -13.84 31.00 8.40
N VAL A 712 -15.01 30.65 8.94
CA VAL A 712 -15.99 31.59 9.48
C VAL A 712 -15.88 31.60 10.99
N HIS A 713 -15.51 32.75 11.55
CA HIS A 713 -15.61 33.03 12.97
C HIS A 713 -16.66 34.09 13.22
N VAL A 714 -17.34 34.03 14.36
CA VAL A 714 -18.29 35.06 14.81
C VAL A 714 -17.79 35.63 16.12
N LEU A 715 -17.57 36.95 16.15
CA LEU A 715 -17.16 37.68 17.33
C LEU A 715 -18.37 38.45 17.89
N LYS A 716 -18.79 38.11 19.10
CA LYS A 716 -19.88 38.76 19.83
C LYS A 716 -19.31 39.68 20.91
N ALA A 717 -19.78 40.92 20.97
CA ALA A 717 -19.40 41.89 21.98
C ALA A 717 -20.61 42.69 22.45
N ASN A 718 -20.65 43.08 23.73
CA ASN A 718 -21.71 43.94 24.25
C ASN A 718 -21.30 45.40 24.08
N LEU A 719 -22.16 46.24 23.49
CA LEU A 719 -21.92 47.68 23.37
C LEU A 719 -22.26 48.39 24.69
N THR A 720 -21.63 49.54 24.96
CA THR A 720 -22.07 50.38 26.08
C THR A 720 -23.44 51.01 25.76
N PRO A 721 -24.28 51.31 26.77
CA PRO A 721 -25.61 51.87 26.53
C PRO A 721 -25.60 53.15 25.68
N HIS A 722 -24.55 53.98 25.83
CA HIS A 722 -24.39 55.21 25.06
C HIS A 722 -24.08 54.93 23.58
N THR A 723 -23.17 54.00 23.28
CA THR A 723 -22.84 53.66 21.88
C THR A 723 -23.93 52.86 21.19
N ALA A 724 -24.65 52.01 21.94
CA ALA A 724 -25.83 51.32 21.46
C ALA A 724 -26.93 52.30 21.01
N ARG A 725 -27.14 53.42 21.73
CA ARG A 725 -28.08 54.48 21.32
C ARG A 725 -27.62 55.21 20.04
N ILE A 726 -26.34 55.53 19.93
CA ILE A 726 -25.79 56.21 18.73
C ILE A 726 -25.91 55.30 17.50
N LEU A 727 -25.72 53.99 17.67
CA LEU A 727 -25.80 52.99 16.59
C LEU A 727 -27.21 52.41 16.40
N ALA A 728 -28.20 52.85 17.17
CA ALA A 728 -29.59 52.41 17.05
C ALA A 728 -30.19 52.54 15.63
N PRO A 729 -29.85 53.56 14.80
CA PRO A 729 -30.35 53.67 13.43
C PRO A 729 -29.95 52.50 12.51
N LEU A 730 -29.00 51.66 12.91
CA LEU A 730 -28.51 50.50 12.16
C LEU A 730 -29.19 49.19 12.55
N VAL A 731 -30.03 49.20 13.59
CA VAL A 731 -30.70 48.01 14.10
C VAL A 731 -31.85 47.64 13.15
N GLY A 732 -31.72 46.50 12.46
CA GLY A 732 -32.74 45.98 11.52
C GLY A 732 -32.53 46.34 10.05
N THR A 733 -31.64 47.29 9.71
CA THR A 733 -31.25 47.55 8.32
C THR A 733 -30.33 46.43 7.81
N ARG A 734 -30.78 45.65 6.82
CA ARG A 734 -29.93 44.70 6.08
C ARG A 734 -28.84 45.49 5.35
N THR A 735 -27.64 45.56 5.92
CA THR A 735 -26.46 46.09 5.21
C THR A 735 -26.10 45.18 4.05
N ALA A 736 -25.68 45.76 2.91
CA ALA A 736 -25.29 45.00 1.71
C ALA A 736 -24.13 44.02 1.96
N SER A 737 -23.36 44.21 3.04
CA SER A 737 -22.43 43.22 3.57
C SER A 737 -23.08 42.47 4.74
N GLN A 738 -23.25 41.16 4.62
CA GLN A 738 -23.76 40.24 5.67
C GLN A 738 -22.82 40.09 6.88
N ASP A 739 -21.75 40.88 6.96
CA ASP A 739 -20.63 40.66 7.88
C ASP A 739 -20.83 41.19 9.31
N ILE A 740 -21.82 42.06 9.55
CA ILE A 740 -22.00 42.74 10.84
C ILE A 740 -23.49 42.85 11.16
N VAL A 741 -23.86 42.42 12.35
CA VAL A 741 -25.23 42.46 12.85
C VAL A 741 -25.28 43.19 14.19
N PHE A 742 -26.15 44.18 14.28
CA PHE A 742 -26.47 44.90 15.52
C PHE A 742 -27.82 44.41 16.04
N ALA A 743 -27.83 43.80 17.22
CA ALA A 743 -29.05 43.33 17.85
C ALA A 743 -29.67 44.42 18.76
N THR A 744 -30.99 44.35 18.94
CA THR A 744 -31.79 45.29 19.75
C THR A 744 -31.37 45.31 21.22
N ASN A 745 -30.74 44.23 21.70
CA ASN A 745 -30.22 44.08 23.07
C ASN A 745 -28.81 44.67 23.26
N GLY A 746 -28.26 45.40 22.29
CA GLY A 746 -26.94 46.00 22.37
C GLY A 746 -25.78 45.05 22.08
N ILE A 747 -26.05 43.86 21.53
CA ILE A 747 -25.01 42.92 21.09
C ILE A 747 -24.55 43.28 19.67
N LEU A 748 -23.24 43.43 19.52
CA LEU A 748 -22.53 43.49 18.25
C LEU A 748 -22.05 42.08 17.87
N ALA A 749 -22.49 41.56 16.73
CA ALA A 749 -21.96 40.33 16.16
C ALA A 749 -21.21 40.62 14.85
N LEU A 750 -19.93 40.27 14.78
CA LEU A 750 -19.07 40.41 13.61
C LEU A 750 -18.79 39.02 13.03
N GLN A 751 -19.23 38.77 11.80
CA GLN A 751 -18.81 37.61 11.03
C GLN A 751 -17.45 37.92 10.38
N LEU A 752 -16.49 37.05 10.63
CA LEU A 752 -15.10 37.14 10.18
C LEU A 752 -14.89 35.97 9.23
N ARG A 753 -14.66 36.26 7.95
CA ARG A 753 -14.30 35.26 6.94
C ARG A 753 -12.81 35.43 6.63
N THR A 754 -12.00 34.47 7.02
CA THR A 754 -10.54 34.51 6.84
C THR A 754 -10.05 33.32 6.07
N HIS A 755 -8.99 33.51 5.29
CA HIS A 755 -8.25 32.38 4.73
C HIS A 755 -7.64 31.57 5.87
N PHE A 756 -7.53 30.29 5.66
CA PHE A 756 -6.94 29.37 6.62
C PHE A 756 -5.48 29.78 6.91
N GLY A 757 -5.13 29.95 8.19
CA GLY A 757 -3.79 30.33 8.63
C GLY A 757 -3.50 31.85 8.71
N VAL A 758 -4.37 32.73 8.22
CA VAL A 758 -4.15 34.19 8.19
C VAL A 758 -4.49 34.87 9.54
N ASP A 759 -3.80 35.97 9.84
CA ASP A 759 -4.00 36.83 11.01
C ASP A 759 -5.45 37.30 11.18
N LEU A 760 -6.16 36.70 12.14
CA LEU A 760 -7.55 37.06 12.47
C LEU A 760 -7.60 38.35 13.29
N ILE A 761 -6.61 38.58 14.14
CA ILE A 761 -6.59 39.71 15.08
C ILE A 761 -6.47 41.06 14.35
N SER A 762 -5.68 41.13 13.27
CA SER A 762 -5.56 42.34 12.44
C SER A 762 -6.90 42.71 11.79
N ILE A 763 -7.66 41.70 11.34
CA ILE A 763 -8.99 41.86 10.75
C ILE A 763 -10.00 42.31 11.81
N ILE A 764 -9.98 41.70 13.00
CA ILE A 764 -10.81 42.13 14.14
C ILE A 764 -10.54 43.61 14.48
N LYS A 765 -9.27 43.98 14.66
CA LYS A 765 -8.85 45.37 14.93
C LYS A 765 -9.37 46.31 13.83
N SER A 766 -9.25 45.94 12.56
CA SER A 766 -9.72 46.76 11.43
C SER A 766 -11.24 46.95 11.42
N LYS A 767 -12.03 45.88 11.62
CA LYS A 767 -13.49 45.94 11.62
C LYS A 767 -14.00 46.74 12.83
N LEU A 768 -13.42 46.56 14.02
CA LEU A 768 -13.76 47.34 15.20
C LEU A 768 -13.44 48.84 15.04
N ARG A 769 -12.31 49.19 14.39
CA ARG A 769 -11.98 50.58 14.07
C ARG A 769 -13.02 51.21 13.16
N ARG A 770 -13.52 50.48 12.14
CA ARG A 770 -14.59 50.98 11.25
C ARG A 770 -15.90 51.22 12.00
N VAL A 771 -16.32 50.30 12.88
CA VAL A 771 -17.51 50.47 13.72
C VAL A 771 -17.37 51.71 14.61
N ARG A 772 -16.18 51.94 15.19
CA ARG A 772 -15.92 53.15 15.98
C ARG A 772 -15.99 54.43 15.12
N ARG A 773 -15.36 54.46 13.94
CA ARG A 773 -15.41 55.62 13.02
C ARG A 773 -16.84 55.96 12.65
N LEU A 774 -17.67 54.95 12.42
CA LEU A 774 -19.08 55.10 12.17
C LEU A 774 -19.79 55.78 13.36
N ALA A 775 -19.57 55.29 14.58
CA ALA A 775 -20.13 55.90 15.79
C ALA A 775 -19.68 57.36 15.97
N THR A 776 -18.41 57.66 15.71
CA THR A 776 -17.88 59.04 15.78
C THR A 776 -18.56 59.97 14.77
N CYS A 777 -18.74 59.52 13.53
CA CYS A 777 -19.39 60.34 12.51
C CYS A 777 -20.89 60.53 12.78
N LEU A 778 -21.59 59.49 13.25
CA LEU A 778 -23.00 59.58 13.61
C LEU A 778 -23.22 60.52 14.81
N ALA A 779 -22.33 60.46 15.81
CA ALA A 779 -22.37 61.40 16.93
C ALA A 779 -22.16 62.86 16.46
N ALA A 780 -21.17 63.10 15.59
CA ALA A 780 -20.89 64.43 15.07
C ALA A 780 -21.98 64.96 14.10
N ILE A 781 -22.70 64.06 13.42
CA ILE A 781 -23.89 64.39 12.61
C ILE A 781 -25.05 64.81 13.51
N ALA A 782 -25.30 64.06 14.60
CA ALA A 782 -26.36 64.38 15.56
C ALA A 782 -26.13 65.74 16.25
N GLU A 783 -24.87 66.13 16.49
CA GLU A 783 -24.50 67.45 17.06
C GLU A 783 -24.74 68.65 16.10
N ARG A 784 -25.03 68.41 14.80
CA ARG A 784 -25.11 69.45 13.75
C ARG A 784 -26.41 69.43 12.94
N GLU A 785 -27.42 68.69 13.41
CA GLU A 785 -28.74 68.55 12.76
C GLU A 785 -28.69 68.04 11.30
N PHE A 786 -27.62 67.37 10.90
CA PHE A 786 -27.56 66.73 9.58
C PHE A 786 -28.43 65.46 9.54
N ALA A 787 -29.09 65.21 8.42
CA ALA A 787 -29.96 64.04 8.26
C ALA A 787 -29.19 62.87 7.64
N VAL A 788 -29.28 61.69 8.24
CA VAL A 788 -28.61 60.48 7.74
C VAL A 788 -29.52 59.77 6.72
N GLU A 789 -29.02 59.49 5.51
CA GLU A 789 -29.81 58.79 4.47
C GLU A 789 -29.46 57.31 4.34
N LYS A 790 -28.17 56.98 4.28
CA LYS A 790 -27.69 55.59 4.18
C LYS A 790 -26.57 55.37 5.16
N VAL A 791 -26.61 54.25 5.87
CA VAL A 791 -25.57 53.89 6.84
C VAL A 791 -25.12 52.47 6.56
N ALA A 792 -23.81 52.29 6.47
CA ALA A 792 -23.16 50.99 6.37
C ALA A 792 -21.89 51.00 7.22
N VAL A 793 -21.34 49.83 7.54
CA VAL A 793 -20.08 49.77 8.28
C VAL A 793 -18.87 50.15 7.43
N THR A 794 -19.03 50.16 6.11
CA THR A 794 -18.03 50.67 5.16
C THR A 794 -18.09 52.18 4.99
N GLY A 795 -19.13 52.86 5.48
CA GLY A 795 -19.30 54.30 5.29
C GLY A 795 -20.73 54.77 5.48
N LEU A 796 -20.96 56.07 5.39
CA LEU A 796 -22.28 56.67 5.56
C LEU A 796 -22.54 57.73 4.49
N VAL A 797 -23.80 57.96 4.17
CA VAL A 797 -24.29 59.06 3.33
C VAL A 797 -25.23 59.92 4.16
N PHE A 798 -24.94 61.21 4.20
CA PHE A 798 -25.68 62.19 4.98
C PHE A 798 -26.04 63.40 4.12
N ARG A 799 -27.14 64.05 4.49
CA ARG A 799 -27.63 65.30 3.93
C ARG A 799 -27.25 66.43 4.86
N TYR A 800 -26.56 67.42 4.32
CA TYR A 800 -26.06 68.58 5.07
C TYR A 800 -26.76 69.90 4.70
N SER A 801 -27.67 69.89 3.73
CA SER A 801 -28.54 71.04 3.48
C SER A 801 -29.75 71.08 4.43
N ALA A 802 -30.22 72.29 4.73
CA ALA A 802 -31.41 72.51 5.56
C ALA A 802 -32.65 71.89 4.89
N ALA A 803 -33.57 71.34 5.69
CA ALA A 803 -34.77 70.67 5.21
C ALA A 803 -35.70 71.58 4.36
N SER A 804 -35.60 72.89 4.55
CA SER A 804 -36.34 73.94 3.83
C SER A 804 -35.68 74.42 2.52
N SER A 805 -34.47 73.97 2.21
CA SER A 805 -33.76 74.38 0.98
C SER A 805 -34.20 73.56 -0.24
N ALA A 806 -34.36 74.21 -1.39
CA ALA A 806 -34.75 73.55 -2.65
C ALA A 806 -33.69 72.56 -3.17
N GLN A 807 -32.42 72.69 -2.76
CA GLN A 807 -31.32 71.81 -3.13
C GLN A 807 -31.02 70.76 -2.04
N ARG A 808 -31.16 69.48 -2.39
CA ARG A 808 -30.81 68.36 -1.49
C ARG A 808 -29.33 68.02 -1.61
N LEU A 809 -28.48 68.65 -0.82
CA LEU A 809 -27.04 68.42 -0.85
C LEU A 809 -26.65 67.19 -0.02
N LYS A 810 -25.97 66.24 -0.66
CA LYS A 810 -25.57 64.96 -0.07
C LYS A 810 -24.06 64.79 -0.12
N ALA A 811 -23.51 64.21 0.93
CA ALA A 811 -22.12 63.80 1.01
C ALA A 811 -22.02 62.38 1.59
N GLY A 812 -21.05 61.62 1.10
CA GLY A 812 -20.71 60.29 1.59
C GLY A 812 -19.32 60.26 2.19
N ILE A 813 -19.15 59.56 3.31
CA ILE A 813 -17.83 59.25 3.89
C ILE A 813 -17.63 57.73 3.81
N LEU A 814 -16.61 57.30 3.08
CA LEU A 814 -16.18 55.91 2.98
C LEU A 814 -15.03 55.65 3.94
N PHE A 815 -15.09 54.54 4.68
CA PHE A 815 -14.02 54.10 5.58
C PHE A 815 -13.07 53.13 4.88
N THR A 816 -11.80 53.50 4.89
CA THR A 816 -10.71 52.79 4.22
C THR A 816 -9.76 52.18 5.26
N ASN A 817 -9.06 51.12 4.85
CA ASN A 817 -8.04 50.46 5.69
C ASN A 817 -6.66 51.12 5.59
N ASP A 818 -6.49 52.09 4.70
CA ASP A 818 -5.26 52.88 4.60
C ASP A 818 -5.12 53.77 5.84
N ALA A 819 -3.96 53.68 6.50
CA ALA A 819 -3.65 54.46 7.68
C ALA A 819 -3.44 55.95 7.36
N ALA A 820 -2.94 56.27 6.15
CA ALA A 820 -2.71 57.64 5.71
C ALA A 820 -4.02 58.34 5.30
N GLN A 821 -4.92 57.59 4.66
CA GLN A 821 -6.26 58.05 4.28
C GLN A 821 -7.31 57.15 4.94
N PRO A 822 -7.70 57.39 6.20
CA PRO A 822 -8.65 56.54 6.92
C PRO A 822 -10.12 56.75 6.54
N MET A 823 -10.43 57.90 5.94
CA MET A 823 -11.76 58.35 5.55
C MET A 823 -11.69 59.07 4.21
N GLN A 824 -12.55 58.68 3.26
CA GLN A 824 -12.65 59.31 1.95
C GLN A 824 -14.01 59.99 1.79
N LEU A 825 -14.00 61.30 1.60
CA LEU A 825 -15.18 62.09 1.27
C LEU A 825 -15.51 61.94 -0.21
N ARG A 826 -16.76 61.55 -0.49
CA ARG A 826 -17.30 61.43 -1.85
C ARG A 826 -18.60 62.19 -1.97
N PHE A 827 -18.74 62.92 -3.07
CA PHE A 827 -20.02 63.45 -3.52
C PHE A 827 -20.54 62.54 -4.64
N ALA A 828 -21.84 62.28 -4.71
CA ALA A 828 -22.39 61.36 -5.71
C ALA A 828 -22.10 61.86 -7.14
N THR A 829 -21.72 60.97 -8.04
CA THR A 829 -21.31 61.31 -9.42
C THR A 829 -22.45 61.88 -10.27
N GLU A 830 -23.69 61.54 -9.92
CA GLU A 830 -24.93 62.00 -10.58
C GLU A 830 -25.37 63.41 -10.14
N ASP A 831 -24.86 63.90 -9.01
CA ASP A 831 -25.17 65.24 -8.49
C ASP A 831 -24.21 66.28 -9.08
N THR A 832 -24.32 66.57 -10.39
CA THR A 832 -23.61 67.71 -11.02
C THR A 832 -24.00 69.05 -10.40
N LEU A 833 -25.13 69.09 -9.68
CA LEU A 833 -25.63 70.24 -8.93
C LEU A 833 -24.91 70.50 -7.59
N ASN A 834 -24.07 69.60 -7.07
CA ASN A 834 -23.46 69.81 -5.75
C ASN A 834 -22.26 70.78 -5.84
N PRO A 835 -22.35 72.00 -5.27
CA PRO A 835 -21.30 73.01 -5.41
C PRO A 835 -20.02 72.63 -4.65
N HIS A 836 -20.09 71.77 -3.62
CA HIS A 836 -18.92 71.35 -2.82
C HIS A 836 -17.99 70.39 -3.55
N ARG A 837 -18.38 69.85 -4.72
CA ARG A 837 -17.51 69.00 -5.54
C ARG A 837 -16.24 69.74 -5.97
N ARG A 838 -16.32 71.05 -6.23
CA ARG A 838 -15.17 71.88 -6.64
C ARG A 838 -14.12 72.07 -5.53
N VAL A 839 -14.54 71.94 -4.26
CA VAL A 839 -13.67 72.02 -3.08
C VAL A 839 -13.42 70.67 -2.42
N GLN A 840 -13.86 69.57 -3.04
CA GLN A 840 -13.66 68.22 -2.54
C GLN A 840 -12.20 67.91 -2.14
N PRO A 841 -11.16 68.23 -2.94
CA PRO A 841 -9.77 67.93 -2.52
C PRO A 841 -9.37 68.72 -1.26
N LEU A 842 -9.84 69.96 -1.12
CA LEU A 842 -9.57 70.78 0.07
C LEU A 842 -10.31 70.24 1.31
N LEU A 843 -11.54 69.77 1.14
CA LEU A 843 -12.31 69.12 2.20
C LEU A 843 -11.74 67.75 2.58
N GLN A 844 -11.24 66.99 1.61
CA GLN A 844 -10.56 65.71 1.84
C GLN A 844 -9.29 65.90 2.67
N ASN A 845 -8.54 67.00 2.46
CA ASN A 845 -7.34 67.31 3.24
C ASN A 845 -7.61 67.48 4.74
N LEU A 846 -8.84 67.86 5.15
CA LEU A 846 -9.23 67.94 6.56
C LEU A 846 -9.35 66.55 7.22
N LEU A 847 -9.57 65.50 6.42
CA LEU A 847 -9.69 64.11 6.87
C LEU A 847 -8.38 63.33 6.81
N LEU A 848 -7.35 63.84 6.13
CA LEU A 848 -6.03 63.19 6.04
C LEU A 848 -5.34 63.13 7.41
N ALA A 849 -4.57 62.06 7.64
CA ALA A 849 -3.71 61.96 8.82
C ALA A 849 -2.32 62.53 8.50
N PRO A 850 -1.70 63.34 9.39
CA PRO A 850 -0.29 63.66 9.26
C PRO A 850 0.55 62.37 9.39
N PRO A 851 1.65 62.23 8.62
CA PRO A 851 2.45 61.00 8.62
C PRO A 851 3.02 60.75 10.03
N GLY A 852 2.79 59.54 10.56
CA GLY A 852 3.32 59.10 11.85
C GLY A 852 2.42 59.34 13.08
N VAL A 853 1.28 60.02 12.95
CA VAL A 853 0.35 60.28 14.07
C VAL A 853 -1.07 59.83 13.71
N SER A 854 -1.45 58.64 14.16
CA SER A 854 -2.84 58.16 14.06
C SER A 854 -3.51 58.24 15.44
N SER A 855 -3.73 59.45 15.94
CA SER A 855 -4.39 59.64 17.24
C SER A 855 -5.91 59.52 17.11
N MET A 856 -6.52 58.73 18.01
CA MET A 856 -7.95 58.46 18.02
C MET A 856 -8.81 59.68 18.41
N THR A 857 -8.25 60.62 19.18
CA THR A 857 -8.90 61.89 19.56
C THR A 857 -8.83 62.89 18.40
N GLU A 858 -7.73 62.89 17.65
CA GLU A 858 -7.57 63.70 16.44
C GLU A 858 -8.48 63.25 15.31
N GLU A 859 -8.84 61.96 15.22
CA GLU A 859 -9.87 61.51 14.28
C GLU A 859 -11.23 62.19 14.55
N ARG A 860 -11.67 62.26 15.82
CA ARG A 860 -12.93 62.95 16.19
C ARG A 860 -12.87 64.45 15.87
N SER A 861 -11.76 65.11 16.18
CA SER A 861 -11.62 66.54 15.91
C SER A 861 -11.53 66.85 14.42
N ARG A 862 -10.94 65.97 13.60
CA ARG A 862 -10.93 66.09 12.13
C ARG A 862 -12.32 65.96 11.52
N VAL A 863 -13.10 64.97 11.95
CA VAL A 863 -14.49 64.81 11.51
C VAL A 863 -15.34 66.01 11.94
N GLY A 864 -15.17 66.49 13.18
CA GLY A 864 -15.83 67.71 13.65
C GLY A 864 -15.48 68.93 12.80
N ARG A 865 -14.20 69.17 12.51
CA ARG A 865 -13.74 70.26 11.64
C ARG A 865 -14.31 70.17 10.23
N LEU A 866 -14.40 68.97 9.66
CA LEU A 866 -15.02 68.78 8.34
C LEU A 866 -16.49 69.21 8.38
N PHE A 867 -17.27 68.73 9.34
CA PHE A 867 -18.68 69.05 9.45
C PHE A 867 -18.93 70.52 9.77
N ASP A 868 -18.10 71.14 10.61
CA ASP A 868 -18.11 72.58 10.85
C ASP A 868 -17.85 73.36 9.56
N THR A 869 -16.87 72.92 8.74
CA THR A 869 -16.54 73.57 7.48
C THR A 869 -17.62 73.37 6.41
N LEU A 870 -18.27 72.21 6.37
CA LEU A 870 -19.44 71.99 5.51
C LEU A 870 -20.59 72.91 5.93
N HIS A 871 -20.86 73.02 7.23
CA HIS A 871 -21.90 73.92 7.73
C HIS A 871 -21.61 75.39 7.36
N THR A 872 -20.37 75.88 7.52
CA THR A 872 -20.02 77.28 7.22
C THR A 872 -20.00 77.61 5.73
N THR A 873 -19.56 76.68 4.88
CA THR A 873 -19.39 76.94 3.44
C THR A 873 -20.65 76.68 2.63
N THR A 874 -21.67 76.00 3.20
CA THR A 874 -22.86 75.60 2.43
C THR A 874 -23.64 76.78 1.86
N PRO A 875 -24.08 77.78 2.65
CA PRO A 875 -24.84 78.92 2.11
C PRO A 875 -24.04 79.72 1.06
N LEU A 876 -22.74 79.92 1.33
CA LEU A 876 -21.82 80.64 0.45
C LEU A 876 -21.68 79.96 -0.93
N LEU A 877 -21.37 78.67 -0.95
CA LEU A 877 -21.12 77.93 -2.19
C LEU A 877 -22.40 77.70 -2.99
N CYS A 878 -23.56 77.59 -2.34
CA CYS A 878 -24.86 77.54 -3.03
C CYS A 878 -25.16 78.85 -3.76
N ALA A 879 -24.93 80.00 -3.11
CA ALA A 879 -25.09 81.30 -3.75
C ALA A 879 -24.12 81.47 -4.93
N CYS A 880 -22.86 81.07 -4.78
CA CYS A 880 -21.89 81.11 -5.88
C CYS A 880 -22.31 80.25 -7.08
N ALA A 881 -22.80 79.03 -6.83
CA ALA A 881 -23.30 78.17 -7.91
C ALA A 881 -24.55 78.74 -8.59
N THR A 882 -25.39 79.47 -7.85
CA THR A 882 -26.57 80.17 -8.39
C THR A 882 -26.17 81.41 -9.21
N ILE A 883 -25.08 82.09 -8.86
CA ILE A 883 -24.52 83.19 -9.65
C ILE A 883 -23.92 82.66 -10.96
N GLU A 884 -23.16 81.57 -10.90
CA GLU A 884 -22.57 80.92 -12.07
C GLU A 884 -23.62 80.28 -12.99
N SER A 885 -24.74 79.78 -12.47
CA SER A 885 -25.80 79.20 -13.33
C SER A 885 -26.48 80.23 -14.22
N LYS A 886 -26.43 81.53 -13.85
CA LYS A 886 -26.90 82.65 -14.69
C LYS A 886 -25.93 83.00 -15.82
N ASP A 887 -24.68 82.53 -15.77
CA ASP A 887 -23.65 82.74 -16.80
C ASP A 887 -22.74 81.51 -16.91
N LEU A 888 -23.24 80.49 -17.60
CA LEU A 888 -22.53 79.22 -17.80
C LEU A 888 -21.19 79.36 -18.54
N ALA A 889 -20.96 80.46 -19.27
CA ALA A 889 -19.72 80.71 -20.01
C ALA A 889 -18.66 81.45 -19.17
N ALA A 890 -18.99 81.87 -17.93
CA ALA A 890 -18.14 82.63 -17.01
C ALA A 890 -17.53 83.90 -17.64
N LYS A 891 -18.24 84.55 -18.58
CA LYS A 891 -17.76 85.77 -19.26
C LYS A 891 -18.00 87.03 -18.43
N THR A 892 -19.09 87.03 -17.65
CA THR A 892 -19.60 88.17 -16.88
C THR A 892 -19.33 88.06 -15.38
N SER A 893 -19.27 86.83 -14.85
CA SER A 893 -18.97 86.58 -13.43
C SER A 893 -18.14 85.32 -13.26
N ARG A 894 -16.96 85.44 -12.64
CA ARG A 894 -16.04 84.32 -12.37
C ARG A 894 -15.76 84.18 -10.88
N VAL A 895 -16.07 83.02 -10.31
CA VAL A 895 -15.76 82.68 -8.92
C VAL A 895 -14.44 81.91 -8.85
N THR A 896 -13.55 82.34 -7.97
CA THR A 896 -12.25 81.71 -7.72
C THR A 896 -12.10 81.40 -6.24
N ILE A 897 -11.77 80.14 -5.92
CA ILE A 897 -11.57 79.69 -4.54
C ILE A 897 -10.07 79.55 -4.29
N ARG A 898 -9.51 80.32 -3.35
CA ARG A 898 -8.10 80.19 -2.97
C ARG A 898 -7.91 79.15 -1.88
N ASN A 899 -8.77 79.16 -0.87
CA ASN A 899 -8.85 78.14 0.18
C ASN A 899 -10.28 78.12 0.77
N LEU A 900 -10.58 77.20 1.68
CA LEU A 900 -11.92 77.04 2.26
C LEU A 900 -12.40 78.25 3.08
N ALA A 901 -11.50 79.18 3.41
CA ALA A 901 -11.78 80.41 4.15
C ALA A 901 -11.66 81.67 3.28
N HIS A 902 -11.30 81.58 1.99
CA HIS A 902 -11.04 82.73 1.14
C HIS A 902 -11.49 82.46 -0.30
N LEU A 903 -12.53 83.19 -0.70
CA LEU A 903 -13.21 83.12 -1.97
C LEU A 903 -13.19 84.50 -2.65
N ARG A 904 -13.11 84.54 -3.98
CA ARG A 904 -13.15 85.78 -4.75
C ARG A 904 -14.14 85.67 -5.90
N ILE A 905 -15.00 86.68 -6.06
CA ILE A 905 -15.95 86.80 -7.18
C ILE A 905 -15.53 87.99 -8.03
N VAL A 906 -15.30 87.79 -9.32
CA VAL A 906 -14.91 88.84 -10.27
C VAL A 906 -16.02 89.02 -11.29
N TYR A 907 -16.58 90.23 -11.35
CA TYR A 907 -17.51 90.65 -12.40
C TYR A 907 -16.75 91.35 -13.53
N SER A 908 -17.14 91.14 -14.77
CA SER A 908 -16.46 91.64 -15.98
C SER A 908 -17.48 92.08 -17.04
N SER A 909 -17.04 92.93 -17.98
CA SER A 909 -17.89 93.53 -19.03
C SER A 909 -18.80 92.49 -19.72
N PRO A 910 -20.10 92.77 -19.95
CA PRO A 910 -20.78 94.07 -19.87
C PRO A 910 -21.22 94.51 -18.45
N LEU A 911 -20.91 93.73 -17.41
CA LEU A 911 -21.16 94.13 -16.03
C LEU A 911 -20.05 95.08 -15.51
N PRO A 912 -20.34 95.90 -14.48
CA PRO A 912 -19.32 96.67 -13.78
C PRO A 912 -18.14 95.78 -13.33
N SER A 913 -16.92 96.20 -13.65
CA SER A 913 -15.69 95.50 -13.26
C SER A 913 -15.49 95.58 -11.75
N ILE A 914 -15.98 94.57 -11.02
CA ILE A 914 -15.94 94.52 -9.54
C ILE A 914 -15.33 93.20 -9.10
N THR A 915 -14.33 93.28 -8.23
CA THR A 915 -13.76 92.10 -7.57
C THR A 915 -14.11 92.09 -6.10
N LEU A 916 -14.95 91.14 -5.69
CA LEU A 916 -15.25 90.87 -4.29
C LEU A 916 -14.26 89.87 -3.70
N ASN A 917 -13.77 90.19 -2.52
CA ASN A 917 -12.97 89.31 -1.67
C ASN A 917 -13.80 88.88 -0.45
N ILE A 918 -13.99 87.57 -0.28
CA ILE A 918 -14.86 86.97 0.73
C ILE A 918 -14.00 86.09 1.64
N GLU A 919 -13.92 86.45 2.91
CA GLU A 919 -13.05 85.82 3.91
C GLU A 919 -13.85 85.30 5.10
N ALA A 920 -13.56 84.08 5.56
CA ALA A 920 -14.12 83.55 6.80
C ALA A 920 -13.32 84.06 7.99
N THR A 921 -14.01 84.67 8.96
CA THR A 921 -13.42 85.14 10.21
C THR A 921 -14.14 84.49 11.39
N ARG A 922 -13.39 84.14 12.44
CA ARG A 922 -13.95 83.55 13.66
C ARG A 922 -13.80 84.55 14.80
N LYS A 923 -14.92 84.93 15.43
CA LYS A 923 -14.96 85.81 16.61
C LYS A 923 -15.86 85.19 17.67
N GLU A 924 -15.38 85.13 18.91
CA GLU A 924 -16.14 84.61 20.08
C GLU A 924 -16.75 83.21 19.85
N GLY A 925 -16.03 82.34 19.15
CA GLY A 925 -16.48 80.97 18.87
C GLY A 925 -17.47 80.82 17.71
N LYS A 926 -18.07 81.90 17.21
CA LYS A 926 -18.94 81.92 16.02
C LYS A 926 -18.16 82.23 14.74
N ASN A 927 -18.59 81.64 13.62
CA ASN A 927 -18.01 81.84 12.30
C ASN A 927 -18.81 82.91 11.54
N TYR A 928 -18.12 83.87 10.95
CA TYR A 928 -18.68 84.95 10.14
C TYR A 928 -17.98 84.99 8.78
N TRP A 929 -18.67 85.50 7.76
CA TRP A 929 -18.08 85.80 6.47
C TRP A 929 -17.95 87.32 6.29
N SER A 930 -16.78 87.79 5.87
CA SER A 930 -16.51 89.20 5.53
C SER A 930 -16.34 89.38 4.02
N ILE A 931 -17.16 90.22 3.41
CA ILE A 931 -17.09 90.62 2.00
C ILE A 931 -16.42 91.99 1.91
N THR A 932 -15.39 92.14 1.08
CA THR A 932 -14.67 93.41 0.84
C THR A 932 -14.47 93.62 -0.65
N VAL A 933 -14.51 94.87 -1.11
CA VAL A 933 -14.22 95.19 -2.52
C VAL A 933 -12.71 95.38 -2.70
N LEU A 934 -12.11 94.72 -3.69
CA LEU A 934 -10.68 94.84 -3.98
C LEU A 934 -10.41 96.17 -4.71
N LYS A 935 -9.37 96.90 -4.28
CA LYS A 935 -9.01 98.20 -4.83
C LYS A 935 -8.55 98.08 -6.30
N ALA A 936 -9.31 98.66 -7.23
CA ALA A 936 -8.98 98.82 -8.65
C ALA A 936 -8.92 100.33 -9.01
N SER A 937 -8.76 100.66 -10.30
CA SER A 937 -8.71 102.04 -10.84
C SER A 937 -9.73 102.98 -10.14
N THR A 938 -9.29 104.18 -9.77
CA THR A 938 -10.02 105.10 -8.86
C THR A 938 -11.50 105.38 -9.20
N PRO A 939 -11.95 105.50 -10.47
CA PRO A 939 -13.36 105.77 -10.75
C PRO A 939 -14.28 104.55 -10.62
N GLU A 940 -13.77 103.34 -10.83
CA GLU A 940 -14.56 102.09 -10.75
C GLU A 940 -14.72 101.62 -9.30
N TYR A 941 -13.72 101.92 -8.45
CA TYR A 941 -13.73 101.54 -7.03
C TYR A 941 -14.81 102.27 -6.22
N VAL A 942 -15.03 103.57 -6.45
CA VAL A 942 -16.06 104.34 -5.72
C VAL A 942 -17.47 103.81 -6.06
N LYS A 943 -17.74 103.57 -7.35
CA LYS A 943 -19.02 102.99 -7.81
C LYS A 943 -19.28 101.60 -7.21
N ALA A 944 -18.24 100.77 -7.08
CA ALA A 944 -18.34 99.45 -6.47
C ALA A 944 -18.65 99.51 -4.96
N LEU A 945 -18.13 100.52 -4.24
CA LEU A 945 -18.44 100.74 -2.83
C LEU A 945 -19.88 101.23 -2.64
N ASP A 946 -20.37 102.10 -3.51
CA ASP A 946 -21.75 102.59 -3.46
C ASP A 946 -22.76 101.45 -3.70
N LEU A 947 -22.48 100.55 -4.65
CA LEU A 947 -23.29 99.35 -4.91
C LEU A 947 -23.27 98.37 -3.73
N LEU A 948 -22.13 98.21 -3.05
CA LEU A 948 -22.04 97.35 -1.87
C LEU A 948 -22.76 97.97 -0.65
N GLN A 949 -22.79 99.30 -0.56
CA GLN A 949 -23.52 100.02 0.47
C GLN A 949 -25.04 99.84 0.34
N GLN A 950 -25.57 99.80 -0.89
CA GLN A 950 -27.01 99.58 -1.16
C GLN A 950 -27.55 98.21 -0.72
N VAL A 951 -26.68 97.21 -0.53
CA VAL A 951 -27.10 95.85 -0.08
C VAL A 951 -27.60 95.85 1.36
N TRP A 952 -27.03 96.70 2.22
CA TRP A 952 -27.33 96.73 3.66
C TRP A 952 -27.89 98.06 4.15
N GLN A 953 -27.65 99.17 3.44
CA GLN A 953 -28.13 100.48 3.87
C GLN A 953 -29.66 100.58 3.73
N GLY A 954 -30.36 100.73 4.86
CA GLY A 954 -31.82 100.82 4.93
C GLY A 954 -32.56 99.48 5.09
N LYS A 955 -31.85 98.35 5.14
CA LYS A 955 -32.42 97.02 5.44
C LYS A 955 -31.93 96.55 6.82
N ASP A 956 -32.83 96.39 7.79
CA ASP A 956 -32.48 95.85 9.11
C ASP A 956 -32.39 94.31 9.01
N ILE A 957 -31.24 93.81 8.58
CA ILE A 957 -30.98 92.38 8.39
C ILE A 957 -30.24 91.85 9.60
N ASP A 958 -30.90 90.98 10.38
CA ASP A 958 -30.31 90.36 11.56
C ASP A 958 -29.05 89.56 11.19
N GLY A 959 -28.01 89.67 12.02
CA GLY A 959 -26.71 89.01 11.79
C GLY A 959 -25.79 89.66 10.73
N VAL A 960 -26.08 90.88 10.25
CA VAL A 960 -25.28 91.61 9.26
C VAL A 960 -24.76 92.94 9.81
N LYS A 961 -23.46 93.19 9.67
CA LYS A 961 -22.82 94.49 9.99
C LYS A 961 -22.07 95.02 8.77
N GLY A 962 -22.59 96.10 8.19
CA GLY A 962 -21.98 96.78 7.05
C GLY A 962 -20.99 97.87 7.46
N PHE A 963 -19.91 98.01 6.69
CA PHE A 963 -18.95 99.09 6.72
C PHE A 963 -18.79 99.65 5.30
N ARG A 964 -18.27 100.89 5.16
CA ARG A 964 -18.08 101.52 3.85
C ARG A 964 -17.27 100.66 2.88
N THR A 965 -16.32 99.88 3.38
CA THR A 965 -15.41 99.04 2.58
C THR A 965 -15.74 97.55 2.58
N GLY A 966 -16.80 97.11 3.27
CA GLY A 966 -17.15 95.69 3.35
C GLY A 966 -18.31 95.34 4.28
N ILE A 967 -18.79 94.10 4.21
CA ILE A 967 -19.90 93.57 5.02
C ILE A 967 -19.40 92.37 5.82
N VAL A 968 -19.76 92.26 7.10
CA VAL A 968 -19.58 91.05 7.91
C VAL A 968 -20.95 90.44 8.18
N ALA A 969 -21.14 89.17 7.81
CA ALA A 969 -22.41 88.47 7.93
C ALA A 969 -22.26 87.14 8.66
N GLU A 970 -23.29 86.75 9.41
CA GLU A 970 -23.44 85.38 9.91
C GLU A 970 -23.64 84.38 8.76
N VAL A 971 -23.18 83.13 8.98
CA VAL A 971 -23.17 82.07 7.96
C VAL A 971 -24.53 81.86 7.27
N GLN A 972 -25.63 81.95 8.04
CA GLN A 972 -26.97 81.63 7.55
C GLN A 972 -27.58 82.68 6.62
N VAL A 973 -27.08 83.92 6.65
CA VAL A 973 -27.63 85.05 5.88
C VAL A 973 -26.81 85.33 4.61
N MET A 974 -25.65 84.68 4.50
CA MET A 974 -24.67 84.92 3.44
C MET A 974 -25.19 84.60 2.03
N ASP A 975 -26.07 83.61 1.90
CA ASP A 975 -26.64 83.23 0.61
C ASP A 975 -27.54 84.33 0.03
N ARG A 976 -28.44 84.88 0.85
CA ARG A 976 -29.35 85.98 0.48
C ARG A 976 -28.59 87.25 0.13
N LEU A 977 -27.58 87.61 0.93
CA LEU A 977 -26.79 88.83 0.71
C LEU A 977 -26.01 88.81 -0.61
N LEU A 978 -25.42 87.67 -0.97
CA LEU A 978 -24.69 87.53 -2.24
C LEU A 978 -25.62 87.53 -3.45
N LEU A 979 -26.80 86.92 -3.33
CA LEU A 979 -27.81 86.92 -4.39
C LEU A 979 -28.42 88.31 -4.60
N ASP A 980 -28.70 89.04 -3.52
CA ASP A 980 -29.15 90.44 -3.57
C ASP A 980 -28.10 91.33 -4.25
N PHE A 981 -26.82 91.14 -3.92
CA PHE A 981 -25.74 91.90 -4.55
C PHE A 981 -25.54 91.55 -6.03
N ASP A 982 -25.59 90.28 -6.41
CA ASP A 982 -25.54 89.85 -7.82
C ASP A 982 -26.72 90.44 -8.63
N ALA A 983 -27.93 90.47 -8.06
CA ALA A 983 -29.10 91.08 -8.70
C ALA A 983 -28.90 92.58 -8.95
N LEU A 984 -28.34 93.32 -7.97
CA LEU A 984 -28.03 94.74 -8.09
C LEU A 984 -26.97 95.03 -9.17
N ILE A 985 -25.92 94.21 -9.25
CA ILE A 985 -24.89 94.38 -10.28
C ILE A 985 -25.45 94.13 -11.68
N ARG A 986 -26.27 93.08 -11.85
CA ARG A 986 -26.84 92.73 -13.16
C ARG A 986 -27.87 93.75 -13.64
N ALA A 987 -28.59 94.42 -12.73
CA ALA A 987 -29.50 95.50 -13.08
C ALA A 987 -28.79 96.72 -13.70
N GLN A 988 -27.52 96.96 -13.36
CA GLN A 988 -26.75 98.11 -13.86
C GLN A 988 -26.18 97.93 -15.28
N GLY A 989 -26.19 96.71 -15.83
CA GLY A 989 -25.67 96.43 -17.19
C GLY A 989 -26.69 96.59 -18.33
N GLY A 990 -27.95 96.96 -18.02
CA GLY A 990 -29.06 96.95 -18.99
C GLY A 990 -29.27 98.23 -19.81
N ASP A 991 -28.76 99.39 -19.38
CA ASP A 991 -29.19 100.70 -19.92
C ASP A 991 -28.05 101.53 -20.53
N ALA A 992 -27.62 101.19 -21.75
CA ALA A 992 -26.92 102.11 -22.67
C ALA A 992 -26.94 101.61 -24.12
N ASN A 993 -28.13 101.46 -24.72
CA ASN A 993 -28.30 101.29 -26.17
C ASN A 993 -29.42 102.26 -26.63
N GLY A 994 -29.06 103.31 -27.36
CA GLY A 994 -30.01 104.36 -27.77
C GLY A 994 -29.44 105.40 -28.74
N GLN A 995 -29.33 105.00 -30.01
CA GLN A 995 -29.40 105.81 -31.25
C GLN A 995 -28.30 106.85 -31.57
N GLY A 996 -27.45 106.48 -32.54
CA GLY A 996 -26.67 107.37 -33.40
C GLY A 996 -26.34 106.64 -34.71
N HIS A 997 -26.68 107.25 -35.84
CA HIS A 997 -26.86 106.70 -37.19
C HIS A 997 -25.80 105.77 -37.79
N ASP A 998 -26.31 104.91 -38.70
CA ASP A 998 -25.63 104.17 -39.76
C ASP A 998 -24.51 104.95 -40.47
N ILE A 999 -23.34 104.33 -40.59
CA ILE A 999 -22.51 104.39 -41.80
C ILE A 999 -21.98 102.97 -42.04
N VAL A 1000 -22.43 102.36 -43.13
CA VAL A 1000 -21.85 101.17 -43.76
C VAL A 1000 -20.64 101.60 -44.59
N VAL A 1001 -19.56 100.79 -44.61
CA VAL A 1001 -18.91 100.26 -45.84
C VAL A 1001 -17.61 99.48 -45.49
N LEU A 1002 -17.66 98.18 -45.84
CA LEU A 1002 -16.67 97.22 -46.43
C LEU A 1002 -15.25 97.15 -45.81
N ASP A 1003 -14.73 96.00 -45.36
CA ASP A 1003 -14.67 94.66 -45.98
C ASP A 1003 -14.98 93.51 -45.01
#